data_AF-A0A963DVI5-F1
#
_entry.id   AF-A0A963DVI5-F1
#
_cell.length_a   1.000
_cell.length_b   1.000
_cell.length_c   1.000
_cell.angle_alpha   90.00
_cell.angle_beta   90.00
_cell.angle_gamma   90.00
#
_symmetry.space_group_name_H-M   'P 1'
#
loop_
_entity.id
_entity.type
_entity.pdbx_description
1 polymer ?
#
loop_
_entity_poly.entity_id
_entity_poly.type
_entity_poly.pdbx_seq_one_letter_code
_entity_poly.pdbx_strand_id
1 'polypeptide(L)'
;MNKSIRKSLLALATGLAVGVGAANFAIATAHAADAAAAVQGNSIEAIDVNNQGGQVILRLTMAEPVSVPPPSFSVMTPPRIAFDFHGTSNGLGASVQRFDAGDLRSANIVQVGDRTRLVLNLDRAVPYDTRTEGRFVFITLARANSDVGAAEPSVYSSFSAPSDSGAAAADRAIRDIAFRRGIDGEGRVVVELATPETAIDIRRMGSNLVVEFLKTTLPEPLRRRLDVADFGTPVTEIATQEQGDTVRMTISPQGLWEHNAYQSDNQFVLEIKKVVEDPRKLVQGQGPGYHGEKLSLNFQNIDVRSVLQVIADFTNFNIITSDSVDGRLTLRLKDVPWDQALDIILQARGLDKRKNGNVIWIAPRDELAAREKLELEAKAQIGELEPLVTETFRINYHQARSIANFLSSGEQSILSKRGSVVVDERSNKIFVQDVPSKLDELRSLIAEIDLPSRQVLIEARIVEASDTFSRDLGARLGFGLFAPKTAKNGAPRYSVGGALEQSAFFGGLLEDQPIYQDTRAVNLAAVPDNGSQPGLLSLVLWNSKATRFLDLEISALEADGRGKIVSRPKVMTADQIEAVIEQGVEIPYQQATSSGATSVSFRKANLALRVKPQITPDGRVMLSLEVNKDSRGEDTVSGPAIDTKHVKTEVLVENGGTVVIGGIYVQDTAFGTSKVPLLGDIPVLGHLFKQNTKRDNKTELIVFITPKIVEDHLVSR
;
A
#
# COMPACT_ATOMS: atom_id res chain seq x y z
N MET A 1 53.49 -1.19 8.29
CA MET A 1 54.40 -1.13 9.45
C MET A 1 53.54 -1.20 10.71
N ASN A 2 53.79 -2.20 11.56
CA ASN A 2 53.22 -2.55 12.87
C ASN A 2 51.74 -3.01 13.04
N LYS A 3 51.64 -4.35 13.10
CA LYS A 3 50.76 -5.15 13.96
C LYS A 3 51.19 -5.09 15.45
N SER A 4 50.22 -5.37 16.34
CA SER A 4 50.35 -6.12 17.60
C SER A 4 50.80 -5.41 18.89
N ILE A 5 49.85 -5.24 19.84
CA ILE A 5 49.91 -5.57 21.31
C ILE A 5 48.43 -5.75 21.75
N ARG A 6 47.79 -6.91 22.00
CA ARG A 6 47.85 -8.00 23.02
C ARG A 6 47.56 -7.62 24.50
N LYS A 7 46.41 -8.11 25.01
CA LYS A 7 46.15 -8.88 26.29
C LYS A 7 46.42 -8.16 27.64
N SER A 8 45.77 -8.36 28.79
CA SER A 8 44.79 -9.33 29.35
C SER A 8 44.39 -8.90 30.80
N LEU A 9 43.27 -9.45 31.33
CA LEU A 9 42.84 -9.77 32.73
C LEU A 9 41.37 -9.33 32.97
N LEU A 10 40.33 -10.14 33.22
CA LEU A 10 40.02 -11.44 33.86
C LEU A 10 39.73 -11.41 35.38
N ALA A 11 38.61 -12.07 35.73
CA ALA A 11 38.11 -12.57 37.04
C ALA A 11 37.19 -11.61 37.84
N LEU A 12 36.09 -12.01 38.50
CA LEU A 12 35.61 -13.33 38.97
C LEU A 12 34.12 -13.19 39.42
N ALA A 13 33.26 -14.20 39.21
CA ALA A 13 32.22 -14.63 40.16
C ALA A 13 31.50 -15.91 39.65
N THR A 14 31.66 -17.00 40.39
CA THR A 14 31.00 -18.30 40.25
C THR A 14 30.34 -18.68 41.58
N GLY A 15 29.24 -19.44 41.52
CA GLY A 15 28.60 -20.10 42.68
C GLY A 15 27.11 -20.38 42.39
N LEU A 16 26.70 -21.50 41.80
CA LEU A 16 26.57 -22.87 42.34
C LEU A 16 25.30 -23.07 43.21
N ALA A 17 24.31 -23.82 42.69
CA ALA A 17 23.46 -24.72 43.48
C ALA A 17 22.63 -25.66 42.56
N VAL A 18 22.92 -26.96 42.65
CA VAL A 18 22.11 -28.10 42.21
C VAL A 18 21.69 -28.83 43.49
N GLY A 19 20.44 -29.27 43.61
CA GLY A 19 20.07 -30.24 44.65
C GLY A 19 18.58 -30.40 44.95
N VAL A 20 17.98 -31.47 44.40
CA VAL A 20 17.13 -32.50 45.05
C VAL A 20 15.97 -32.07 45.96
N GLY A 21 14.77 -32.59 45.69
CA GLY A 21 13.69 -32.69 46.68
C GLY A 21 12.39 -33.28 46.13
N ALA A 22 12.30 -34.61 46.04
CA ALA A 22 11.07 -35.34 45.80
C ALA A 22 10.35 -35.69 47.13
N ALA A 23 9.03 -35.86 47.02
CA ALA A 23 8.14 -36.66 47.88
C ALA A 23 7.69 -36.07 49.24
N ASN A 24 6.37 -35.89 49.42
CA ASN A 24 5.54 -36.85 50.16
C ASN A 24 4.07 -36.39 50.37
N PHE A 25 3.13 -37.33 50.10
CA PHE A 25 1.89 -37.69 50.85
C PHE A 25 0.81 -36.60 51.12
N ALA A 26 -0.51 -36.84 51.10
CA ALA A 26 -1.35 -38.04 50.99
C ALA A 26 -2.82 -37.63 50.72
N ILE A 27 -3.51 -38.41 49.88
CA ILE A 27 -4.77 -39.13 50.15
C ILE A 27 -5.85 -38.42 50.99
N ALA A 28 -6.98 -38.15 50.35
CA ALA A 28 -8.30 -38.41 50.94
C ALA A 28 -9.34 -38.64 49.82
N THR A 29 -9.60 -39.91 49.53
CA THR A 29 -10.86 -40.37 48.95
C THR A 29 -11.95 -40.33 50.02
N ALA A 30 -13.09 -39.69 49.74
CA ALA A 30 -14.32 -39.92 50.49
C ALA A 30 -15.54 -39.88 49.56
N HIS A 31 -16.44 -40.81 49.82
CA HIS A 31 -17.59 -41.20 49.02
C HIS A 31 -18.69 -40.14 48.91
N ALA A 32 -19.49 -40.36 47.85
CA ALA A 32 -20.82 -39.84 47.62
C ALA A 32 -21.71 -39.77 48.87
N ALA A 33 -22.46 -38.68 48.97
CA ALA A 33 -23.76 -38.65 49.60
C ALA A 33 -24.65 -37.66 48.81
N ASP A 34 -25.78 -38.18 48.37
CA ASP A 34 -26.93 -37.46 47.85
C ASP A 34 -27.27 -36.23 48.68
N ALA A 35 -27.48 -35.10 48.00
CA ALA A 35 -28.36 -34.03 48.44
C ALA A 35 -28.78 -33.21 47.21
N ALA A 36 -29.92 -33.59 46.65
CA ALA A 36 -30.72 -32.70 45.82
C ALA A 36 -31.04 -31.43 46.62
N ALA A 37 -30.37 -30.33 46.29
CA ALA A 37 -30.77 -28.99 46.70
C ALA A 37 -31.21 -28.24 45.45
N ALA A 38 -32.53 -28.25 45.21
CA ALA A 38 -33.18 -27.42 44.22
C ALA A 38 -32.91 -25.94 44.55
N VAL A 39 -32.18 -25.25 43.66
CA VAL A 39 -32.14 -23.80 43.64
C VAL A 39 -33.49 -23.36 43.06
N GLN A 40 -34.31 -22.70 43.88
CA GLN A 40 -35.56 -22.07 43.46
C GLN A 40 -35.24 -21.00 42.41
N GLY A 41 -35.41 -21.35 41.14
CA GLY A 41 -35.52 -20.42 40.03
C GLY A 41 -36.98 -20.35 39.58
N ASN A 42 -37.41 -19.19 39.10
CA ASN A 42 -38.72 -19.00 38.47
C ASN A 42 -38.85 -19.95 37.25
N SER A 43 -40.04 -20.18 36.72
CA SER A 43 -40.22 -20.97 35.50
C SER A 43 -41.36 -20.44 34.64
N ILE A 44 -41.22 -20.53 33.32
CA ILE A 44 -42.30 -20.21 32.38
C ILE A 44 -43.25 -21.43 32.32
N GLU A 45 -44.45 -21.30 32.88
CA GLU A 45 -45.44 -22.38 32.99
C GLU A 45 -46.39 -22.47 31.80
N ALA A 46 -46.76 -21.32 31.21
CA ALA A 46 -47.69 -21.25 30.09
C ALA A 46 -47.37 -20.08 29.14
N ILE A 47 -47.67 -20.25 27.84
CA ILE A 47 -47.69 -19.16 26.84
C ILE A 47 -49.02 -19.23 26.12
N ASP A 48 -49.86 -18.23 26.37
CA ASP A 48 -51.13 -18.05 25.66
C ASP A 48 -50.97 -16.97 24.59
N VAL A 49 -51.46 -17.22 23.38
CA VAL A 49 -51.45 -16.23 22.29
C VAL A 49 -52.89 -15.90 21.94
N ASN A 50 -53.23 -14.61 21.97
CA ASN A 50 -54.54 -14.10 21.58
C ASN A 50 -54.37 -13.06 20.46
N ASN A 51 -55.20 -13.14 19.42
CA ASN A 51 -55.20 -12.19 18.33
C ASN A 51 -56.53 -11.42 18.35
N GLN A 52 -56.48 -10.15 18.77
CA GLN A 52 -57.65 -9.28 18.84
C GLN A 52 -57.37 -7.99 18.06
N GLY A 53 -58.22 -7.65 17.09
CA GLY A 53 -58.13 -6.40 16.35
C GLY A 53 -56.87 -6.22 15.51
N GLY A 54 -56.20 -7.32 15.12
CA GLY A 54 -54.94 -7.26 14.35
C GLY A 54 -53.68 -7.03 15.20
N GLN A 55 -53.81 -6.99 16.52
CA GLN A 55 -52.68 -7.05 17.46
C GLN A 55 -52.56 -8.47 18.03
N VAL A 56 -51.34 -8.99 18.09
CA VAL A 56 -51.05 -10.30 18.68
C VAL A 56 -50.54 -10.07 20.09
N ILE A 57 -51.29 -10.52 21.10
CA ILE A 57 -50.93 -10.40 22.50
C ILE A 57 -50.51 -11.79 22.99
N LEU A 58 -49.25 -11.92 23.40
CA LEU A 58 -48.73 -13.09 24.07
C LEU A 58 -48.77 -12.86 25.58
N ARG A 59 -49.35 -13.78 26.34
CA ARG A 59 -49.34 -13.79 27.80
C ARG A 59 -48.50 -14.97 28.28
N LEU A 60 -47.37 -14.68 28.90
CA LEU A 60 -46.56 -15.66 29.60
C LEU A 60 -46.99 -15.75 31.06
N THR A 61 -47.18 -16.98 31.55
CA THR A 61 -47.45 -17.26 32.96
C THR A 61 -46.18 -17.77 33.62
N MET A 62 -45.70 -17.05 34.63
CA MET A 62 -44.50 -17.37 35.40
C MET A 62 -44.88 -18.08 36.70
N ALA A 63 -43.99 -18.91 37.26
CA ALA A 63 -44.18 -19.54 38.57
C ALA A 63 -44.19 -18.51 39.71
N GLU A 64 -43.32 -17.50 39.62
CA GLU A 64 -43.19 -16.40 40.58
C GLU A 64 -43.37 -15.04 39.89
N PRO A 65 -43.82 -13.99 40.62
CA PRO A 65 -44.04 -12.66 40.05
C PRO A 65 -42.74 -12.01 39.54
N VAL A 66 -42.82 -11.36 38.38
CA VAL A 66 -41.71 -10.66 37.72
C VAL A 66 -41.95 -9.16 37.81
N SER A 67 -41.08 -8.44 38.51
CA SER A 67 -41.23 -7.00 38.77
C SER A 67 -40.62 -6.10 37.70
N VAL A 68 -39.77 -6.63 36.81
CA VAL A 68 -39.08 -5.89 35.76
C VAL A 68 -39.31 -6.59 34.41
N PRO A 69 -39.72 -5.88 33.34
CA PRO A 69 -39.88 -6.50 32.03
C PRO A 69 -38.55 -7.10 31.53
N PRO A 70 -38.59 -8.29 30.92
CA PRO A 70 -37.39 -8.96 30.45
C PRO A 70 -36.70 -8.12 29.35
N PRO A 71 -35.37 -7.97 29.38
CA PRO A 71 -34.64 -7.30 28.31
C PRO A 71 -34.87 -8.00 26.97
N SER A 72 -35.01 -7.21 25.91
CA SER A 72 -35.37 -7.69 24.59
C SER A 72 -34.54 -7.06 23.48
N PHE A 73 -34.32 -7.81 22.39
CA PHE A 73 -33.67 -7.31 21.18
C PHE A 73 -34.33 -7.88 19.93
N SER A 74 -34.35 -7.11 18.84
CA SER A 74 -34.94 -7.52 17.56
C SER A 74 -33.87 -7.65 16.48
N VAL A 75 -33.97 -8.71 15.66
CA VAL A 75 -33.12 -8.95 14.49
C VAL A 75 -33.99 -8.81 13.24
N MET A 76 -33.55 -8.05 12.23
CA MET A 76 -34.38 -7.79 11.04
C MET A 76 -34.27 -8.86 9.95
N THR A 77 -33.15 -9.59 9.87
CA THR A 77 -32.90 -10.54 8.78
C THR A 77 -32.33 -11.86 9.32
N PRO A 78 -33.14 -12.92 9.52
CA PRO A 78 -34.61 -12.95 9.42
C PRO A 78 -35.30 -12.26 10.62
N PRO A 79 -36.55 -11.75 10.47
CA PRO A 79 -37.29 -11.06 11.53
C PRO A 79 -37.51 -11.91 12.78
N ARG A 80 -36.89 -11.52 13.90
CA ARG A 80 -37.03 -12.19 15.20
C ARG A 80 -37.00 -11.20 16.35
N ILE A 81 -37.71 -11.49 17.43
CA ILE A 81 -37.59 -10.76 18.71
C ILE A 81 -37.21 -11.76 19.80
N ALA A 82 -36.13 -11.50 20.52
CA ALA A 82 -35.67 -12.34 21.62
C ALA A 82 -35.84 -11.62 22.96
N PHE A 83 -36.37 -12.32 23.96
CA PHE A 83 -36.51 -11.89 25.34
C PHE A 83 -35.68 -12.78 26.25
N ASP A 84 -34.89 -12.18 27.13
CA ASP A 84 -34.03 -12.92 28.06
C ASP A 84 -34.56 -12.86 29.49
N PHE A 85 -34.81 -14.03 30.07
CA PHE A 85 -35.25 -14.20 31.44
C PHE A 85 -34.10 -14.74 32.29
N HIS A 86 -33.73 -14.02 33.35
CA HIS A 86 -32.72 -14.44 34.31
C HIS A 86 -33.34 -15.26 35.44
N GLY A 87 -32.63 -16.28 35.92
CA GLY A 87 -33.08 -17.16 37.00
C GLY A 87 -34.40 -17.87 36.70
N THR A 88 -34.75 -18.01 35.41
CA THR A 88 -36.01 -18.60 34.96
C THR A 88 -35.72 -19.85 34.16
N SER A 89 -36.43 -20.95 34.42
CA SER A 89 -36.34 -22.22 33.68
C SER A 89 -37.52 -22.42 32.73
N ASN A 90 -37.37 -23.32 31.74
CA ASN A 90 -38.46 -23.67 30.84
C ASN A 90 -39.41 -24.70 31.49
N GLY A 91 -40.57 -24.26 32.00
CA GLY A 91 -41.59 -25.11 32.60
C GLY A 91 -42.62 -25.69 31.62
N LEU A 92 -42.56 -25.34 30.32
CA LEU A 92 -43.56 -25.75 29.31
C LEU A 92 -43.35 -27.17 28.76
N GLY A 93 -42.25 -27.83 29.10
CA GLY A 93 -41.91 -29.19 28.63
C GLY A 93 -41.50 -29.29 27.15
N ALA A 94 -41.78 -28.29 26.32
CA ALA A 94 -41.35 -28.21 24.93
C ALA A 94 -40.55 -26.93 24.66
N SER A 95 -39.45 -27.05 23.91
CA SER A 95 -38.57 -25.93 23.53
C SER A 95 -39.09 -25.11 22.36
N VAL A 96 -40.12 -25.57 21.66
CA VAL A 96 -40.71 -24.90 20.49
C VAL A 96 -42.22 -24.91 20.64
N GLN A 97 -42.81 -23.73 20.62
CA GLN A 97 -44.25 -23.52 20.62
C GLN A 97 -44.63 -22.87 19.28
N ARG A 98 -45.60 -23.45 18.57
CA ARG A 98 -46.06 -22.95 17.27
C ARG A 98 -47.38 -22.23 17.45
N PHE A 99 -47.45 -21.00 16.97
CA PHE A 99 -48.59 -20.10 17.11
C PHE A 99 -48.77 -19.43 15.75
N ASP A 100 -49.48 -20.03 14.81
CA ASP A 100 -49.74 -19.41 13.50
C ASP A 100 -50.80 -18.28 13.66
N ALA A 101 -50.42 -17.20 14.36
CA ALA A 101 -51.32 -16.13 14.79
C ALA A 101 -50.75 -14.76 14.40
N GLY A 102 -51.31 -14.15 13.36
CA GLY A 102 -50.89 -12.84 12.87
C GLY A 102 -49.50 -12.88 12.24
N ASP A 103 -48.61 -11.98 12.67
CA ASP A 103 -47.21 -11.90 12.20
C ASP A 103 -46.25 -12.80 13.02
N LEU A 104 -46.75 -13.49 14.06
CA LEU A 104 -46.01 -14.48 14.85
C LEU A 104 -46.19 -15.88 14.25
N ARG A 105 -45.09 -16.61 14.04
CA ARG A 105 -45.12 -18.03 13.61
C ARG A 105 -44.89 -19.00 14.75
N SER A 106 -43.87 -18.73 15.55
CA SER A 106 -43.43 -19.64 16.62
C SER A 106 -42.65 -18.90 17.69
N ALA A 107 -42.63 -19.46 18.88
CA ALA A 107 -41.76 -19.05 19.97
C ALA A 107 -40.86 -20.22 20.37
N ASN A 108 -39.55 -20.00 20.35
CA ASN A 108 -38.55 -20.97 20.78
C ASN A 108 -38.02 -20.58 22.15
N ILE A 109 -37.93 -21.54 23.07
CA ILE A 109 -37.42 -21.34 24.42
C ILE A 109 -36.13 -22.15 24.55
N VAL A 110 -35.03 -21.43 24.75
CA VAL A 110 -33.69 -22.01 24.88
C VAL A 110 -33.15 -21.64 26.25
N GLN A 111 -32.94 -22.65 27.10
CA GLN A 111 -32.37 -22.48 28.43
C GLN A 111 -30.89 -22.87 28.42
N VAL A 112 -30.01 -21.97 28.88
CA VAL A 112 -28.57 -22.21 29.04
C VAL A 112 -28.15 -21.66 30.40
N GLY A 113 -27.83 -22.55 31.34
CA GLY A 113 -27.53 -22.18 32.73
C GLY A 113 -28.72 -21.45 33.38
N ASP A 114 -28.45 -20.27 33.93
CA ASP A 114 -29.44 -19.42 34.61
C ASP A 114 -30.19 -18.45 33.68
N ARG A 115 -29.99 -18.54 32.36
CA ARG A 115 -30.70 -17.71 31.37
C ARG A 115 -31.61 -18.55 30.51
N THR A 116 -32.86 -18.12 30.40
CA THR A 116 -33.82 -18.64 29.42
C THR A 116 -34.13 -17.57 28.39
N ARG A 117 -33.86 -17.87 27.12
CA ARG A 117 -34.15 -17.00 25.99
C ARG A 117 -35.41 -17.46 25.27
N LEU A 118 -36.40 -16.59 25.18
CA LEU A 118 -37.61 -16.74 24.37
C LEU A 118 -37.43 -16.01 23.05
N VAL A 119 -37.35 -16.73 21.93
CA VAL A 119 -37.20 -16.17 20.58
C VAL A 119 -38.51 -16.30 19.82
N LEU A 120 -39.16 -15.17 19.54
CA LEU A 120 -40.32 -15.06 18.66
C LEU A 120 -39.85 -14.98 17.21
N ASN A 121 -40.25 -15.95 16.39
CA ASN A 121 -40.01 -15.94 14.95
C ASN A 121 -41.21 -15.29 14.25
N LEU A 122 -40.95 -14.27 13.43
CA LEU A 122 -41.97 -13.44 12.81
C LEU A 122 -41.92 -13.54 11.28
N ASP A 123 -43.05 -13.31 10.61
CA ASP A 123 -43.09 -13.21 9.15
C ASP A 123 -42.50 -11.88 8.65
N ARG A 124 -42.60 -10.81 9.45
CA ARG A 124 -42.03 -9.48 9.18
C ARG A 124 -41.74 -8.73 10.48
N ALA A 125 -40.89 -7.71 10.43
CA ALA A 125 -40.59 -6.89 11.60
C ALA A 125 -41.83 -6.09 12.02
N VAL A 126 -42.25 -6.26 13.28
CA VAL A 126 -43.38 -5.56 13.89
C VAL A 126 -42.94 -4.86 15.18
N PRO A 127 -43.43 -3.63 15.46
CA PRO A 127 -43.21 -2.99 16.75
C PRO A 127 -43.89 -3.80 17.87
N TYR A 128 -43.27 -3.81 19.05
CA TYR A 128 -43.76 -4.54 20.21
C TYR A 128 -43.68 -3.72 21.50
N ASP A 129 -44.57 -4.02 22.44
CA ASP A 129 -44.55 -3.47 23.80
C ASP A 129 -44.60 -4.62 24.82
N THR A 130 -43.93 -4.46 25.97
CA THR A 130 -43.84 -5.50 27.01
C THR A 130 -44.23 -4.97 28.36
N ARG A 131 -45.18 -5.63 29.02
CA ARG A 131 -45.70 -5.23 30.34
C ARG A 131 -45.73 -6.41 31.29
N THR A 132 -45.27 -6.20 32.52
CA THR A 132 -45.34 -7.20 33.59
C THR A 132 -46.44 -6.86 34.59
N GLU A 133 -47.28 -7.83 34.94
CA GLU A 133 -48.33 -7.68 35.93
C GLU A 133 -48.36 -8.92 36.85
N GLY A 134 -47.77 -8.78 38.04
CA GLY A 134 -47.60 -9.89 38.98
C GLY A 134 -46.82 -11.03 38.34
N ARG A 135 -47.46 -12.19 38.15
CA ARG A 135 -46.87 -13.39 37.52
C ARG A 135 -47.05 -13.48 36.01
N PHE A 136 -47.65 -12.46 35.39
CA PHE A 136 -47.89 -12.45 33.95
C PHE A 136 -46.94 -11.47 33.26
N VAL A 137 -46.40 -11.90 32.12
CA VAL A 137 -45.68 -11.02 31.19
C VAL A 137 -46.48 -10.95 29.90
N PHE A 138 -46.92 -9.77 29.54
CA PHE A 138 -47.65 -9.48 28.31
C PHE A 138 -46.70 -8.91 27.27
N ILE A 139 -46.69 -9.49 26.07
CA ILE A 139 -45.97 -8.99 24.90
C ILE A 139 -47.01 -8.69 23.83
N THR A 140 -47.15 -7.43 23.45
CA THR A 140 -48.12 -6.99 22.44
C THR A 140 -47.37 -6.65 21.15
N LEU A 141 -47.65 -7.38 20.07
CA LEU A 141 -47.15 -7.11 18.73
C LEU A 141 -48.19 -6.29 17.95
N ALA A 142 -47.84 -5.07 17.55
CA ALA A 142 -48.74 -4.16 16.86
C ALA A 142 -48.59 -4.24 15.33
N ARG A 143 -49.71 -4.28 14.61
CA ARG A 143 -49.75 -4.20 13.15
C ARG A 143 -49.66 -2.75 12.69
N ALA A 144 -48.72 -2.45 11.80
CA ALA A 144 -48.69 -1.18 11.09
C ALA A 144 -49.93 -1.08 10.18
N ASN A 145 -50.87 -0.19 10.49
CA ASN A 145 -51.98 0.14 9.59
C ASN A 145 -51.47 1.06 8.49
N SER A 146 -51.55 0.59 7.25
CA SER A 146 -51.34 1.36 6.03
C SER A 146 -52.65 1.98 5.60
N ASP A 147 -52.86 3.27 5.90
CA ASP A 147 -53.66 4.18 5.08
C ASP A 147 -53.35 5.65 5.44
N VAL A 148 -53.34 6.49 4.39
CA VAL A 148 -53.10 7.95 4.31
C VAL A 148 -51.66 8.41 4.04
N GLY A 149 -51.42 8.76 2.76
CA GLY A 149 -51.03 10.11 2.33
C GLY A 149 -49.69 10.69 2.76
N ALA A 150 -48.83 10.94 1.77
CA ALA A 150 -47.54 11.62 1.87
C ALA A 150 -47.54 12.89 2.75
N ALA A 151 -46.86 12.79 3.89
CA ALA A 151 -46.04 13.82 4.52
C ALA A 151 -45.07 13.09 5.46
N GLU A 152 -43.77 13.38 5.37
CA GLU A 152 -42.76 12.76 6.22
C GLU A 152 -43.08 12.95 7.71
N PRO A 153 -43.21 11.88 8.51
CA PRO A 153 -43.45 12.03 9.93
C PRO A 153 -42.11 12.10 10.66
N SER A 154 -41.77 13.31 11.09
CA SER A 154 -41.19 13.52 12.40
C SER A 154 -42.27 13.22 13.44
N VAL A 155 -42.10 12.20 14.27
CA VAL A 155 -42.96 11.98 15.44
C VAL A 155 -42.08 11.68 16.65
N TYR A 156 -41.87 12.72 17.43
CA TYR A 156 -41.69 12.60 18.87
C TYR A 156 -42.93 11.90 19.44
N SER A 157 -42.74 10.76 20.10
CA SER A 157 -43.62 10.36 21.19
C SER A 157 -42.83 10.54 22.49
N SER A 158 -43.18 11.63 23.16
CA SER A 158 -42.84 11.90 24.54
C SER A 158 -43.51 10.87 25.45
N PHE A 159 -42.75 10.38 26.43
CA PHE A 159 -43.32 10.04 27.73
C PHE A 159 -42.85 11.10 28.73
N SER A 160 -43.82 11.55 29.52
CA SER A 160 -43.73 12.54 30.59
C SER A 160 -42.50 12.37 31.48
N ALA A 161 -41.78 13.47 31.65
CA ALA A 161 -40.77 13.69 32.68
C ALA A 161 -41.34 13.51 34.09
N PRO A 162 -40.45 13.21 35.07
CA PRO A 162 -40.25 14.10 36.19
C PRO A 162 -39.04 15.00 35.90
N SER A 163 -39.23 16.25 36.29
CA SER A 163 -38.35 17.42 36.21
C SER A 163 -36.88 17.21 36.59
N ASP A 164 -36.03 17.89 35.83
CA ASP A 164 -34.75 18.52 36.18
C ASP A 164 -33.66 17.70 36.89
N SER A 165 -32.64 17.33 36.10
CA SER A 165 -31.32 17.95 36.23
C SER A 165 -30.46 17.66 34.99
N GLY A 166 -29.96 18.71 34.36
CA GLY A 166 -29.03 18.61 33.24
C GLY A 166 -27.69 18.05 33.69
N ALA A 167 -27.38 16.81 33.28
CA ALA A 167 -26.04 16.24 33.13
C ALA A 167 -26.15 14.76 32.70
N ALA A 168 -26.49 14.44 31.44
CA ALA A 168 -26.50 13.03 30.99
C ALA A 168 -26.22 12.79 29.50
N ALA A 169 -25.84 13.79 28.71
CA ALA A 169 -25.43 13.59 27.31
C ALA A 169 -23.96 13.13 27.16
N ALA A 170 -23.25 12.91 28.27
CA ALA A 170 -21.83 12.54 28.29
C ALA A 170 -21.59 11.05 28.56
N ASP A 171 -22.63 10.21 28.72
CA ASP A 171 -22.47 8.89 29.33
C ASP A 171 -22.50 7.69 28.36
N ARG A 172 -22.74 7.93 27.06
CA ARG A 172 -22.70 6.89 26.01
C ARG A 172 -21.49 7.08 25.10
N ALA A 173 -20.37 6.48 25.49
CA ALA A 173 -19.12 6.52 24.74
C ALA A 173 -18.49 5.12 24.62
N ILE A 174 -17.66 4.92 23.60
CA ILE A 174 -16.76 3.77 23.54
C ILE A 174 -15.56 4.06 24.44
N ARG A 175 -15.29 3.18 25.42
CA ARG A 175 -14.21 3.31 26.40
C ARG A 175 -12.89 2.75 25.91
N ASP A 176 -12.94 1.58 25.26
CA ASP A 176 -11.74 0.93 24.73
C ASP A 176 -12.08 0.05 23.51
N ILE A 177 -11.08 -0.16 22.65
CA ILE A 177 -11.14 -1.08 21.51
C ILE A 177 -9.85 -1.91 21.53
N ALA A 178 -9.98 -3.18 21.86
CA ALA A 178 -8.87 -4.13 21.95
C ALA A 178 -9.01 -5.23 20.90
N PHE A 179 -7.89 -5.61 20.28
CA PHE A 179 -7.82 -6.76 19.40
C PHE A 179 -6.97 -7.86 20.03
N ARG A 180 -7.44 -9.11 19.95
CA ARG A 180 -6.70 -10.29 20.41
C ARG A 180 -6.85 -11.43 19.40
N ARG A 181 -5.79 -12.22 19.26
CA ARG A 181 -5.85 -13.52 18.59
C ARG A 181 -6.42 -14.56 19.55
N GLY A 182 -7.46 -15.27 19.14
CA GLY A 182 -8.01 -16.41 19.86
C GLY A 182 -7.20 -17.70 19.68
N ILE A 183 -7.58 -18.75 20.40
CA ILE A 183 -6.81 -19.99 20.50
C ILE A 183 -6.84 -20.76 19.17
N ASP A 184 -7.95 -20.66 18.43
CA ASP A 184 -8.18 -21.35 17.16
C ASP A 184 -7.77 -20.49 15.94
N GLY A 185 -7.09 -19.36 16.18
CA GLY A 185 -6.63 -18.45 15.13
C GLY A 185 -7.69 -17.45 14.65
N GLU A 186 -8.81 -17.32 15.36
CA GLU A 186 -9.83 -16.31 15.16
C GLU A 186 -9.35 -14.92 15.61
N GLY A 187 -9.78 -13.88 14.90
CA GLY A 187 -9.60 -12.49 15.33
C GLY A 187 -10.74 -12.09 16.25
N ARG A 188 -10.43 -11.75 17.51
CA ARG A 188 -11.41 -11.28 18.50
C ARG A 188 -11.26 -9.79 18.73
N VAL A 189 -12.28 -9.03 18.34
CA VAL A 189 -12.42 -7.59 18.62
C VAL A 189 -13.27 -7.44 19.87
N VAL A 190 -12.74 -6.78 20.91
CA VAL A 190 -13.44 -6.48 22.16
C VAL A 190 -13.60 -4.98 22.26
N VAL A 191 -14.83 -4.50 22.30
CA VAL A 191 -15.18 -3.09 22.45
C VAL A 191 -15.81 -2.90 23.83
N GLU A 192 -15.19 -2.06 24.65
CA GLU A 192 -15.73 -1.70 25.96
C GLU A 192 -16.64 -0.47 25.80
N LEU A 193 -17.91 -0.64 26.19
CA LEU A 193 -18.98 0.35 26.07
C LEU A 193 -19.23 0.99 27.43
N ALA A 194 -19.56 2.28 27.46
CA ALA A 194 -19.89 2.97 28.71
C ALA A 194 -21.18 2.45 29.35
N THR A 195 -22.14 1.97 28.55
CA THR A 195 -23.40 1.40 29.02
C THR A 195 -23.75 0.12 28.26
N PRO A 196 -24.34 -0.89 28.92
CA PRO A 196 -24.79 -2.12 28.26
C PRO A 196 -25.98 -1.90 27.31
N GLU A 197 -26.70 -0.79 27.42
CA GLU A 197 -27.87 -0.47 26.59
C GLU A 197 -27.55 0.16 25.22
N THR A 198 -26.27 0.22 24.83
CA THR A 198 -25.88 0.75 23.51
C THR A 198 -26.41 -0.18 22.42
N ALA A 199 -27.22 0.34 21.50
CA ALA A 199 -27.73 -0.43 20.37
C ALA A 199 -26.65 -0.58 19.29
N ILE A 200 -26.46 -1.82 18.80
CA ILE A 200 -25.39 -2.20 17.87
C ILE A 200 -26.03 -2.84 16.64
N ASP A 201 -25.71 -2.31 15.45
CA ASP A 201 -26.08 -2.91 14.16
C ASP A 201 -24.83 -3.52 13.50
N ILE A 202 -24.95 -4.70 12.91
CA ILE A 202 -23.85 -5.41 12.26
C ILE A 202 -24.28 -5.76 10.84
N ARG A 203 -23.57 -5.24 9.86
CA ARG A 203 -23.87 -5.42 8.43
C ARG A 203 -22.65 -5.84 7.66
N ARG A 204 -22.82 -6.81 6.76
CA ARG A 204 -21.78 -7.18 5.79
C ARG A 204 -21.89 -6.28 4.57
N MET A 205 -20.85 -5.50 4.29
CA MET A 205 -20.76 -4.63 3.12
C MET A 205 -19.59 -5.11 2.24
N GLY A 206 -19.90 -5.91 1.21
CA GLY A 206 -18.89 -6.53 0.35
C GLY A 206 -18.00 -7.52 1.10
N SER A 207 -16.68 -7.27 1.09
CA SER A 207 -15.69 -8.02 1.87
C SER A 207 -15.61 -7.62 3.33
N ASN A 208 -16.12 -6.44 3.68
CA ASN A 208 -15.94 -5.84 5.00
C ASN A 208 -17.16 -6.09 5.90
N LEU A 209 -16.90 -6.09 7.21
CA LEU A 209 -17.93 -6.15 8.24
C LEU A 209 -18.02 -4.80 8.92
N VAL A 210 -19.21 -4.18 8.88
CA VAL A 210 -19.46 -2.85 9.45
C VAL A 210 -20.31 -3.02 10.70
N VAL A 211 -19.82 -2.50 11.82
CA VAL A 211 -20.50 -2.46 13.10
C VAL A 211 -20.82 -1.00 13.43
N GLU A 212 -22.09 -0.68 13.63
CA GLU A 212 -22.55 0.67 13.98
C GLU A 212 -23.07 0.70 15.42
N PHE A 213 -22.46 1.54 16.24
CA PHE A 213 -22.90 1.84 17.60
C PHE A 213 -23.78 3.09 17.57
N LEU A 214 -25.07 2.94 17.86
CA LEU A 214 -26.05 4.01 17.77
C LEU A 214 -25.99 4.92 19.00
N LYS A 215 -26.16 6.23 18.82
CA LYS A 215 -26.18 7.23 19.91
C LYS A 215 -24.95 7.13 20.83
N THR A 216 -23.79 6.86 20.23
CA THR A 216 -22.53 6.65 20.93
C THR A 216 -21.50 7.64 20.40
N THR A 217 -20.64 8.13 21.28
CA THR A 217 -19.53 9.02 20.91
C THR A 217 -18.20 8.27 20.92
N LEU A 218 -17.27 8.68 20.06
CA LEU A 218 -15.94 8.07 19.96
C LEU A 218 -14.86 9.04 20.49
N PRO A 219 -14.22 8.74 21.64
CA PRO A 219 -13.10 9.54 22.13
C PRO A 219 -11.97 9.64 21.10
N GLU A 220 -11.35 10.82 21.02
CA GLU A 220 -10.22 11.11 20.12
C GLU A 220 -9.10 10.04 20.07
N PRO A 221 -8.64 9.45 21.20
CA PRO A 221 -7.59 8.42 21.14
C PRO A 221 -8.03 7.12 20.46
N LEU A 222 -9.34 6.86 20.36
CA LEU A 222 -9.90 5.66 19.73
C LEU A 222 -10.27 5.90 18.26
N ARG A 223 -10.19 7.14 17.75
CA ARG A 223 -10.34 7.48 16.32
C ARG A 223 -9.08 7.12 15.52
N ARG A 224 -8.72 5.85 15.54
CA ARG A 224 -7.52 5.33 14.88
C ARG A 224 -7.84 4.09 14.06
N ARG A 225 -6.95 3.81 13.12
CA ARG A 225 -6.89 2.56 12.38
C ARG A 225 -5.92 1.62 13.09
N LEU A 226 -6.38 0.42 13.41
CA LEU A 226 -5.55 -0.65 13.97
C LEU A 226 -5.16 -1.59 12.83
N ASP A 227 -3.86 -1.69 12.55
CA ASP A 227 -3.30 -2.75 11.72
C ASP A 227 -3.06 -3.97 12.62
N VAL A 228 -3.71 -5.08 12.26
CA VAL A 228 -3.70 -6.32 13.04
C VAL A 228 -3.25 -7.51 12.18
N ALA A 229 -2.66 -7.26 11.01
CA ALA A 229 -2.17 -8.30 10.11
C ALA A 229 -1.10 -9.21 10.76
N ASP A 230 -0.26 -8.65 11.64
CA ASP A 230 0.84 -9.37 12.32
C ASP A 230 0.35 -10.46 13.29
N PHE A 231 -0.93 -10.44 13.68
CA PHE A 231 -1.48 -11.41 14.62
C PHE A 231 -1.84 -12.76 13.96
N GLY A 232 -1.71 -12.89 12.64
CA GLY A 232 -1.96 -14.16 11.93
C GLY A 232 -3.43 -14.61 11.99
N THR A 233 -4.34 -13.65 12.11
CA THR A 233 -5.80 -13.81 12.09
C THR A 233 -6.36 -13.49 10.71
N PRO A 234 -7.62 -13.85 10.37
CA PRO A 234 -8.24 -13.42 9.12
C PRO A 234 -8.47 -11.91 9.04
N VAL A 235 -8.46 -11.18 10.14
CA VAL A 235 -8.62 -9.71 10.17
C VAL A 235 -7.28 -9.05 9.88
N THR A 236 -7.26 -8.08 8.96
CA THR A 236 -6.05 -7.27 8.67
C THR A 236 -6.16 -5.85 9.20
N GLU A 237 -7.35 -5.27 9.18
CA GLU A 237 -7.56 -3.87 9.57
C GLU A 237 -8.85 -3.68 10.35
N ILE A 238 -8.82 -2.81 11.36
CA ILE A 238 -9.99 -2.29 12.07
C ILE A 238 -9.93 -0.77 12.06
N ALA A 239 -10.93 -0.12 11.47
CA ALA A 239 -11.03 1.34 11.41
C ALA A 239 -12.31 1.80 12.11
N THR A 240 -12.18 2.67 13.11
CA THR A 240 -13.32 3.21 13.86
C THR A 240 -13.43 4.71 13.64
N GLN A 241 -14.60 5.17 13.20
CA GLN A 241 -14.87 6.56 12.87
C GLN A 241 -16.24 6.97 13.40
N GLU A 242 -16.36 8.23 13.80
CA GLU A 242 -17.63 8.82 14.21
C GLU A 242 -18.34 9.42 12.98
N GLN A 243 -19.60 9.05 12.77
CA GLN A 243 -20.44 9.51 11.67
C GLN A 243 -21.77 10.03 12.23
N GLY A 244 -21.82 11.34 12.47
CA GLY A 244 -23.00 11.99 13.08
C GLY A 244 -23.21 11.52 14.52
N ASP A 245 -24.38 10.94 14.80
CA ASP A 245 -24.77 10.41 16.12
C ASP A 245 -24.45 8.90 16.27
N THR A 246 -23.60 8.35 15.40
CA THR A 246 -23.25 6.93 15.38
C THR A 246 -21.75 6.74 15.25
N VAL A 247 -21.20 5.71 15.91
CA VAL A 247 -19.82 5.28 15.67
C VAL A 247 -19.83 4.09 14.73
N ARG A 248 -19.14 4.23 13.59
CA ARG A 248 -18.97 3.16 12.61
C ARG A 248 -17.59 2.53 12.77
N MET A 249 -17.56 1.24 13.07
CA MET A 249 -16.37 0.41 13.08
C MET A 249 -16.39 -0.51 11.86
N THR A 250 -15.43 -0.35 10.97
CA THR A 250 -15.25 -1.19 9.77
C THR A 250 -14.11 -2.16 10.02
N ILE A 251 -14.39 -3.46 9.87
CA ILE A 251 -13.43 -4.55 9.98
C ILE A 251 -13.20 -5.12 8.58
N SER A 252 -11.93 -5.25 8.20
CA SER A 252 -11.50 -5.78 6.90
C SER A 252 -10.87 -7.17 7.05
N PRO A 253 -11.65 -8.25 6.88
CA PRO A 253 -11.14 -9.62 6.87
C PRO A 253 -10.69 -10.08 5.47
N GLN A 254 -9.72 -11.00 5.42
CA GLN A 254 -9.22 -11.66 4.21
C GLN A 254 -9.68 -13.12 4.10
N GLY A 255 -10.04 -13.54 2.88
CA GLY A 255 -10.43 -14.91 2.55
C GLY A 255 -11.90 -15.24 2.86
N LEU A 256 -12.21 -16.54 2.97
CA LEU A 256 -13.51 -17.01 3.44
C LEU A 256 -13.53 -17.01 4.96
N TRP A 257 -14.51 -16.33 5.54
CA TRP A 257 -14.65 -16.14 6.98
C TRP A 257 -16.11 -16.20 7.40
N GLU A 258 -16.31 -16.52 8.66
CA GLU A 258 -17.60 -16.46 9.35
C GLU A 258 -17.38 -15.64 10.63
N HIS A 259 -18.44 -14.98 11.11
CA HIS A 259 -18.37 -14.14 12.30
C HIS A 259 -19.38 -14.57 13.35
N ASN A 260 -19.05 -14.35 14.62
CA ASN A 260 -19.94 -14.49 15.75
C ASN A 260 -19.84 -13.22 16.59
N ALA A 261 -20.97 -12.66 16.99
CA ALA A 261 -21.01 -11.42 17.77
C ALA A 261 -21.93 -11.59 18.96
N TYR A 262 -21.47 -11.15 20.13
CA TYR A 262 -22.24 -11.17 21.35
C TYR A 262 -21.84 -10.00 22.24
N GLN A 263 -22.78 -9.53 23.05
CA GLN A 263 -22.54 -8.51 24.05
C GLN A 263 -22.75 -9.11 25.44
N SER A 264 -21.79 -8.91 26.34
CA SER A 264 -21.87 -9.27 27.74
C SER A 264 -21.60 -8.03 28.57
N ASP A 265 -22.60 -7.60 29.33
CA ASP A 265 -22.52 -6.38 30.14
C ASP A 265 -22.08 -5.17 29.28
N ASN A 266 -20.98 -4.54 29.69
CA ASN A 266 -20.35 -3.41 29.03
C ASN A 266 -19.34 -3.81 27.94
N GLN A 267 -19.27 -5.07 27.53
CA GLN A 267 -18.34 -5.52 26.49
C GLN A 267 -19.08 -6.10 25.29
N PHE A 268 -18.79 -5.56 24.12
CA PHE A 268 -19.17 -6.15 22.84
C PHE A 268 -17.98 -6.95 22.28
N VAL A 269 -18.22 -8.21 21.95
CA VAL A 269 -17.20 -9.11 21.40
C VAL A 269 -17.62 -9.58 20.02
N LEU A 270 -16.74 -9.38 19.05
CA LEU A 270 -16.86 -9.84 17.67
C LEU A 270 -15.70 -10.78 17.35
N GLU A 271 -16.04 -12.02 17.02
CA GLU A 271 -15.09 -13.07 16.64
C GLU A 271 -15.21 -13.34 15.15
N ILE A 272 -14.07 -13.36 14.47
CA ILE A 272 -13.99 -13.63 13.03
C ILE A 272 -13.03 -14.79 12.83
N LYS A 273 -13.56 -15.94 12.39
CA LYS A 273 -12.79 -17.16 12.13
C LYS A 273 -12.70 -17.43 10.63
N LYS A 274 -11.56 -17.95 10.19
CA LYS A 274 -11.36 -18.39 8.82
C LYS A 274 -12.17 -19.66 8.59
N VAL A 275 -12.98 -19.68 7.54
CA VAL A 275 -13.61 -20.91 7.07
C VAL A 275 -12.53 -21.71 6.35
N VAL A 276 -11.90 -22.64 7.07
CA VAL A 276 -11.00 -23.63 6.48
C VAL A 276 -11.90 -24.73 5.92
N GLU A 277 -12.11 -24.70 4.60
CA GLU A 277 -12.60 -25.87 3.89
C GLU A 277 -11.57 -26.97 4.07
N ASP A 278 -11.88 -27.93 4.93
CA ASP A 278 -10.99 -28.99 5.32
C ASP A 278 -10.84 -29.96 4.13
N PRO A 279 -9.73 -29.92 3.34
CA PRO A 279 -9.61 -30.79 2.17
C PRO A 279 -9.50 -32.25 2.58
N ARG A 280 -9.31 -32.55 3.87
CA ARG A 280 -9.29 -33.92 4.41
C ARG A 280 -10.64 -34.43 4.91
N LYS A 281 -11.66 -33.57 5.07
CA LYS A 281 -13.06 -34.04 5.14
C LYS A 281 -13.58 -34.49 3.78
N LEU A 282 -12.85 -34.20 2.70
CA LEU A 282 -13.05 -34.70 1.34
C LEU A 282 -12.10 -35.86 0.97
N VAL A 283 -11.23 -36.34 1.87
CA VAL A 283 -10.18 -37.35 1.54
C VAL A 283 -10.30 -38.62 2.41
N GLN A 284 -11.52 -38.99 2.79
CA GLN A 284 -11.80 -40.37 3.20
C GLN A 284 -13.09 -40.88 2.58
N GLY A 285 -13.01 -41.17 1.28
CA GLY A 285 -14.05 -41.84 0.50
C GLY A 285 -13.97 -41.40 -0.97
N GLN A 286 -13.35 -42.23 -1.80
CA GLN A 286 -13.18 -42.12 -3.26
C GLN A 286 -14.26 -41.34 -4.04
N GLY A 287 -13.82 -40.50 -4.99
CA GLY A 287 -14.62 -40.03 -6.13
C GLY A 287 -15.67 -38.96 -5.78
N PRO A 288 -16.42 -38.43 -6.78
CA PRO A 288 -17.40 -37.37 -6.56
C PRO A 288 -18.35 -37.80 -5.44
N GLY A 289 -18.46 -36.98 -4.38
CA GLY A 289 -19.12 -37.34 -3.13
C GLY A 289 -20.56 -37.81 -3.36
N TYR A 290 -20.75 -39.12 -3.37
CA TYR A 290 -22.05 -39.74 -3.35
C TYR A 290 -22.50 -39.85 -1.88
N HIS A 291 -23.46 -39.01 -1.51
CA HIS A 291 -23.94 -38.82 -0.13
C HIS A 291 -25.33 -39.40 0.10
N GLY A 292 -25.90 -40.03 -0.93
CA GLY A 292 -27.22 -40.63 -0.86
C GLY A 292 -27.34 -41.75 0.16
N GLU A 293 -28.53 -41.93 0.72
CA GLU A 293 -28.88 -43.11 1.51
C GLU A 293 -28.49 -44.40 0.78
N LYS A 294 -27.90 -45.34 1.53
CA LYS A 294 -27.38 -46.59 0.97
C LYS A 294 -28.52 -47.53 0.62
N LEU A 295 -28.45 -48.09 -0.58
CA LEU A 295 -29.44 -49.01 -1.10
C LEU A 295 -28.74 -50.29 -1.59
N SER A 296 -29.39 -51.43 -1.36
CA SER A 296 -28.99 -52.72 -1.91
C SER A 296 -30.06 -53.19 -2.88
N LEU A 297 -29.70 -53.34 -4.16
CA LEU A 297 -30.60 -53.72 -5.24
C LEU A 297 -30.05 -54.95 -5.95
N ASN A 298 -30.91 -55.92 -6.26
CA ASN A 298 -30.54 -57.05 -7.08
C ASN A 298 -31.60 -57.27 -8.15
N PHE A 299 -31.28 -56.87 -9.37
CA PHE A 299 -32.16 -57.02 -10.52
C PHE A 299 -31.51 -57.87 -11.59
N GLN A 300 -32.26 -58.83 -12.10
CA GLN A 300 -31.88 -59.64 -13.24
C GLN A 300 -32.86 -59.32 -14.36
N ASN A 301 -32.33 -58.82 -15.48
CA ASN A 301 -33.10 -58.54 -16.69
C ASN A 301 -34.35 -57.66 -16.44
N ILE A 302 -34.19 -56.49 -15.82
CA ILE A 302 -35.28 -55.53 -15.56
C ILE A 302 -35.23 -54.35 -16.55
N ASP A 303 -36.37 -53.76 -16.87
CA ASP A 303 -36.41 -52.54 -17.71
C ASP A 303 -35.85 -51.33 -16.94
N VAL A 304 -35.02 -50.52 -17.60
CA VAL A 304 -34.30 -49.38 -16.98
C VAL A 304 -35.27 -48.38 -16.33
N ARG A 305 -36.42 -48.14 -16.96
CA ARG A 305 -37.49 -47.26 -16.41
C ARG A 305 -37.99 -47.73 -15.05
N SER A 306 -38.18 -49.04 -14.88
CA SER A 306 -38.63 -49.63 -13.62
C SER A 306 -37.57 -49.49 -12.53
N VAL A 307 -36.29 -49.59 -12.87
CA VAL A 307 -35.19 -49.36 -11.92
C VAL A 307 -35.14 -47.89 -11.48
N LEU A 308 -35.28 -46.97 -12.43
CA LEU A 308 -35.32 -45.53 -12.13
C LEU A 308 -36.51 -45.16 -11.23
N GLN A 309 -37.67 -45.79 -11.43
CA GLN A 309 -38.84 -45.61 -10.58
C GLN A 309 -38.59 -46.09 -9.14
N VAL A 310 -37.96 -47.25 -8.96
CA VAL A 310 -37.60 -47.75 -7.60
C VAL A 310 -36.64 -46.79 -6.89
N ILE A 311 -35.73 -46.15 -7.62
CA ILE A 311 -34.84 -45.12 -7.06
C ILE A 311 -35.62 -43.83 -6.73
N ALA A 312 -36.58 -43.43 -7.56
CA ALA A 312 -37.45 -42.29 -7.30
C ALA A 312 -38.28 -42.48 -6.01
N ASP A 313 -38.90 -43.66 -5.87
CA ASP A 313 -39.72 -44.04 -4.72
C ASP A 313 -38.91 -44.10 -3.43
N PHE A 314 -37.63 -44.50 -3.52
CA PHE A 314 -36.74 -44.56 -2.37
C PHE A 314 -36.23 -43.18 -1.91
N THR A 315 -36.07 -42.23 -2.85
CA THR A 315 -35.36 -40.96 -2.60
C THR A 315 -36.27 -39.74 -2.48
N ASN A 316 -37.59 -39.92 -2.62
CA ASN A 316 -38.61 -38.87 -2.68
C ASN A 316 -38.38 -37.82 -3.79
N PHE A 317 -37.49 -38.08 -4.76
CA PHE A 317 -37.31 -37.22 -5.93
C PHE A 317 -38.26 -37.64 -7.05
N ASN A 318 -38.85 -36.64 -7.72
CA ASN A 318 -39.67 -36.90 -8.90
C ASN A 318 -38.76 -37.12 -10.11
N ILE A 319 -38.69 -38.35 -10.61
CA ILE A 319 -37.92 -38.68 -11.82
C ILE A 319 -38.84 -38.70 -13.03
N ILE A 320 -38.51 -37.91 -14.05
CA ILE A 320 -39.20 -37.89 -15.34
C ILE A 320 -38.28 -38.52 -16.38
N THR A 321 -38.68 -39.65 -16.95
CA THR A 321 -37.96 -40.36 -18.01
C THR A 321 -38.54 -40.01 -19.37
N SER A 322 -37.71 -39.70 -20.38
CA SER A 322 -38.20 -39.56 -21.75
C SER A 322 -38.65 -40.91 -22.32
N ASP A 323 -39.56 -40.88 -23.31
CA ASP A 323 -40.09 -42.09 -23.93
C ASP A 323 -39.00 -42.92 -24.63
N SER A 324 -37.90 -42.28 -25.02
CA SER A 324 -36.73 -42.88 -25.68
C SER A 324 -35.77 -43.61 -24.73
N VAL A 325 -36.08 -43.68 -23.43
CA VAL A 325 -35.30 -44.45 -22.45
C VAL A 325 -35.68 -45.94 -22.55
N ASP A 326 -34.98 -46.67 -23.42
CA ASP A 326 -35.16 -48.11 -23.66
C ASP A 326 -33.94 -48.95 -23.26
N GLY A 327 -34.20 -50.17 -22.79
CA GLY A 327 -33.17 -51.15 -22.49
C GLY A 327 -33.42 -51.95 -21.22
N ARG A 328 -32.82 -53.14 -21.16
CA ARG A 328 -32.88 -54.04 -20.00
C ARG A 328 -31.55 -54.05 -19.27
N LEU A 329 -31.54 -53.88 -17.97
CA LEU A 329 -30.33 -53.88 -17.16
C LEU A 329 -30.32 -55.10 -16.23
N THR A 330 -29.14 -55.69 -16.04
CA THR A 330 -28.90 -56.64 -14.95
C THR A 330 -27.89 -55.98 -14.03
N LEU A 331 -28.27 -55.75 -12.78
CA LEU A 331 -27.49 -54.96 -11.84
C LEU A 331 -27.62 -55.55 -10.44
N ARG A 332 -26.48 -55.73 -9.78
CA ARG A 332 -26.41 -56.11 -8.37
C ARG A 332 -25.58 -55.08 -7.62
N LEU A 333 -26.25 -54.28 -6.80
CA LEU A 333 -25.66 -53.28 -5.92
C LEU A 333 -25.83 -53.74 -4.47
N LYS A 334 -24.77 -53.59 -3.66
CA LYS A 334 -24.80 -53.87 -2.22
C LYS A 334 -24.21 -52.69 -1.48
N ASP A 335 -24.99 -52.10 -0.58
CA ASP A 335 -24.60 -50.98 0.29
C ASP A 335 -24.04 -49.78 -0.49
N VAL A 336 -24.65 -49.47 -1.65
CA VAL A 336 -24.21 -48.37 -2.54
C VAL A 336 -25.14 -47.16 -2.33
N PRO A 337 -24.61 -45.93 -2.13
CA PRO A 337 -25.41 -44.70 -2.13
C PRO A 337 -26.30 -44.59 -3.38
N TRP A 338 -27.56 -44.15 -3.23
CA TRP A 338 -28.52 -44.13 -4.34
C TRP A 338 -28.10 -43.23 -5.52
N ASP A 339 -27.36 -42.15 -5.24
CA ASP A 339 -26.84 -41.21 -6.23
C ASP A 339 -25.69 -41.81 -7.05
N GLN A 340 -24.87 -42.65 -6.41
CA GLN A 340 -23.89 -43.50 -7.07
C GLN A 340 -24.57 -44.59 -7.90
N ALA A 341 -25.59 -45.24 -7.35
CA ALA A 341 -26.39 -46.24 -8.04
C ALA A 341 -27.03 -45.66 -9.31
N LEU A 342 -27.64 -44.48 -9.20
CA LEU A 342 -28.24 -43.76 -10.31
C LEU A 342 -27.20 -43.43 -11.39
N ASP A 343 -26.03 -42.91 -11.02
CA ASP A 343 -24.97 -42.58 -11.98
C ASP A 343 -24.45 -43.82 -12.73
N ILE A 344 -24.24 -44.94 -12.03
CA ILE A 344 -23.85 -46.22 -12.66
C ILE A 344 -24.90 -46.69 -13.67
N ILE A 345 -26.20 -46.56 -13.35
CA ILE A 345 -27.29 -46.92 -14.25
C ILE A 345 -27.32 -46.02 -15.48
N LEU A 346 -27.15 -44.71 -15.29
CA LEU A 346 -27.11 -43.74 -16.38
C LEU A 346 -25.92 -44.02 -17.32
N GLN A 347 -24.72 -44.24 -16.78
CA GLN A 347 -23.51 -44.56 -17.55
C GLN A 347 -23.63 -45.88 -18.31
N ALA A 348 -24.18 -46.93 -17.69
CA ALA A 348 -24.31 -48.25 -18.32
C ALA A 348 -25.22 -48.25 -19.56
N ARG A 349 -26.11 -47.26 -19.67
CA ARG A 349 -27.09 -47.14 -20.77
C ARG A 349 -26.95 -45.84 -21.58
N GLY A 350 -25.87 -45.07 -21.37
CA GLY A 350 -25.62 -43.83 -22.12
C GLY A 350 -26.65 -42.73 -21.88
N LEU A 351 -27.31 -42.75 -20.73
CA LEU A 351 -28.27 -41.75 -20.30
C LEU A 351 -27.57 -40.65 -19.50
N ASP A 352 -28.19 -39.48 -19.44
CA ASP A 352 -27.72 -38.36 -18.62
C ASP A 352 -28.90 -37.77 -17.83
N LYS A 353 -28.60 -36.98 -16.80
CA LYS A 353 -29.61 -36.36 -15.93
C LYS A 353 -29.49 -34.83 -15.90
N ARG A 354 -30.63 -34.14 -15.76
CA ARG A 354 -30.70 -32.70 -15.43
C ARG A 354 -31.59 -32.52 -14.21
N LYS A 355 -31.05 -31.87 -13.18
CA LYS A 355 -31.75 -31.62 -11.93
C LYS A 355 -32.26 -30.19 -11.90
N ASN A 356 -33.58 -30.02 -11.87
CA ASN A 356 -34.22 -28.74 -11.58
C ASN A 356 -35.02 -28.87 -10.28
N GLY A 357 -34.43 -28.43 -9.16
CA GLY A 357 -35.06 -28.50 -7.84
C GLY A 357 -35.36 -29.94 -7.40
N ASN A 358 -36.66 -30.24 -7.21
CA ASN A 358 -37.16 -31.55 -6.78
C ASN A 358 -37.42 -32.55 -7.93
N VAL A 359 -37.16 -32.14 -9.18
CA VAL A 359 -37.43 -32.95 -10.37
C VAL A 359 -36.11 -33.29 -11.07
N ILE A 360 -35.92 -34.56 -11.39
CA ILE A 360 -34.77 -35.07 -12.15
C ILE A 360 -35.27 -35.56 -13.50
N TRP A 361 -34.84 -34.90 -14.57
CA TRP A 361 -35.07 -35.35 -15.94
C TRP A 361 -33.98 -36.33 -16.36
N ILE A 362 -34.38 -37.47 -16.91
CA ILE A 362 -33.48 -38.52 -17.41
C ILE A 362 -33.85 -38.82 -18.87
N ALA A 363 -32.86 -38.69 -19.75
CA ALA A 363 -33.01 -38.95 -21.18
C ALA A 363 -31.64 -39.39 -21.77
N PRO A 364 -31.61 -39.94 -22.99
CA PRO A 364 -30.37 -40.22 -23.71
C PRO A 364 -29.50 -38.96 -23.79
N ARG A 365 -28.18 -39.14 -23.64
CA ARG A 365 -27.21 -38.02 -23.61
C ARG A 365 -27.32 -37.10 -24.83
N ASP A 366 -27.58 -37.65 -26.00
CA ASP A 366 -27.67 -36.90 -27.26
C ASP A 366 -28.93 -36.02 -27.32
N GLU A 367 -30.06 -36.49 -26.77
CA GLU A 367 -31.32 -35.73 -26.71
C GLU A 367 -31.18 -34.52 -25.79
N LEU A 368 -30.57 -34.73 -24.61
CA LEU A 368 -30.31 -33.65 -23.65
C LEU A 368 -29.31 -32.63 -24.20
N ALA A 369 -28.24 -33.08 -24.85
CA ALA A 369 -27.26 -32.19 -25.47
C ALA A 369 -27.86 -31.38 -26.62
N ALA A 370 -28.72 -31.99 -27.45
CA ALA A 370 -29.44 -31.29 -28.52
C ALA A 370 -30.40 -30.23 -27.97
N ARG A 371 -31.15 -30.56 -26.91
CA ARG A 371 -32.06 -29.62 -26.26
C ARG A 371 -31.33 -28.45 -25.60
N GLU A 372 -30.22 -28.72 -24.93
CA GLU A 372 -29.39 -27.69 -24.28
C GLU A 372 -28.74 -26.78 -25.32
N LYS A 373 -28.25 -27.34 -26.43
CA LYS A 373 -27.77 -26.55 -27.56
C LYS A 373 -28.87 -25.64 -28.12
N LEU A 374 -30.06 -26.17 -28.36
CA LEU A 374 -31.20 -25.37 -28.82
C LEU A 374 -31.62 -24.30 -27.81
N GLU A 375 -31.56 -24.59 -26.51
CA GLU A 375 -31.88 -23.61 -25.47
C GLU A 375 -30.83 -22.50 -25.39
N LEU A 376 -29.54 -22.83 -25.50
CA LEU A 376 -28.45 -21.86 -25.54
C LEU A 376 -28.46 -21.04 -26.84
N GLU A 377 -28.76 -21.66 -27.98
CA GLU A 377 -28.97 -20.96 -29.26
C GLU A 377 -30.20 -20.05 -29.20
N ALA A 378 -31.30 -20.50 -28.60
CA ALA A 378 -32.49 -19.68 -28.39
C ALA A 378 -32.19 -18.50 -27.45
N LYS A 379 -31.45 -18.71 -26.35
CA LYS A 379 -31.00 -17.62 -25.47
C LYS A 379 -30.06 -16.65 -26.19
N ALA A 380 -29.15 -17.15 -27.02
CA ALA A 380 -28.28 -16.32 -27.85
C ALA A 380 -29.09 -15.51 -28.88
N GLN A 381 -30.08 -16.13 -29.52
CA GLN A 381 -31.00 -15.45 -30.45
C GLN A 381 -31.87 -14.41 -29.74
N ILE A 382 -32.36 -14.70 -28.54
CA ILE A 382 -33.10 -13.72 -27.71
C ILE A 382 -32.19 -12.52 -27.43
N GLY A 383 -30.96 -12.75 -26.97
CA GLY A 383 -29.98 -11.68 -26.74
C GLY A 383 -29.61 -10.90 -28.01
N GLU A 384 -29.58 -11.55 -29.18
CA GLU A 384 -29.35 -10.88 -30.48
C GLU A 384 -30.57 -10.08 -30.96
N LEU A 385 -31.78 -10.45 -30.54
CA LEU A 385 -33.04 -9.80 -30.90
C LEU A 385 -33.45 -8.69 -29.91
N GLU A 386 -32.71 -8.49 -28.83
CA GLU A 386 -32.96 -7.38 -27.90
C GLU A 386 -32.82 -6.02 -28.61
N PRO A 387 -33.69 -5.05 -28.28
CA PRO A 387 -33.64 -3.73 -28.87
C PRO A 387 -32.37 -3.00 -28.43
N LEU A 388 -31.69 -2.37 -29.40
CA LEU A 388 -30.53 -1.52 -29.13
C LEU A 388 -30.98 -0.21 -28.50
N VAL A 389 -30.34 0.18 -27.40
CA VAL A 389 -30.55 1.45 -26.72
C VAL A 389 -29.28 2.29 -26.87
N THR A 390 -29.44 3.59 -27.06
CA THR A 390 -28.31 4.53 -27.08
C THR A 390 -28.21 5.22 -25.73
N GLU A 391 -27.05 5.09 -25.10
CA GLU A 391 -26.71 5.80 -23.87
C GLU A 391 -25.51 6.74 -24.09
N THR A 392 -25.51 7.86 -23.36
CA THR A 392 -24.42 8.85 -23.41
C THR A 392 -23.63 8.81 -22.11
N PHE A 393 -22.32 8.61 -22.20
CA PHE A 393 -21.41 8.70 -21.06
C PHE A 393 -20.51 9.92 -21.19
N ARG A 394 -20.43 10.71 -20.12
CA ARG A 394 -19.50 11.84 -20.01
C ARG A 394 -18.24 11.36 -19.31
N ILE A 395 -17.09 11.59 -19.93
CA ILE A 395 -15.79 11.22 -19.37
C ILE A 395 -15.14 12.46 -18.75
N ASN A 396 -14.60 12.34 -17.53
CA ASN A 396 -14.10 13.49 -16.78
C ASN A 396 -12.58 13.58 -16.75
N TYR A 397 -11.88 12.45 -16.55
CA TYR A 397 -10.43 12.42 -16.34
C TYR A 397 -9.67 11.82 -17.53
N HIS A 398 -10.27 10.86 -18.24
CA HIS A 398 -9.71 10.27 -19.45
C HIS A 398 -10.21 10.94 -20.74
N GLN A 399 -9.51 10.67 -21.85
CA GLN A 399 -9.96 11.11 -23.18
C GLN A 399 -11.03 10.15 -23.72
N ALA A 400 -12.15 10.68 -24.18
CA ALA A 400 -13.24 9.89 -24.74
C ALA A 400 -12.79 9.02 -25.94
N ARG A 401 -11.82 9.52 -26.74
CA ARG A 401 -11.23 8.77 -27.86
C ARG A 401 -10.45 7.53 -27.39
N SER A 402 -9.66 7.62 -26.31
CA SER A 402 -8.92 6.46 -25.81
C SER A 402 -9.85 5.38 -25.26
N ILE A 403 -10.92 5.78 -24.57
CA ILE A 403 -11.94 4.85 -24.07
C ILE A 403 -12.70 4.21 -25.24
N ALA A 404 -13.08 4.98 -26.26
CA ALA A 404 -13.77 4.41 -27.42
C ALA A 404 -12.91 3.39 -28.18
N ASN A 405 -11.62 3.65 -28.34
CA ASN A 405 -10.67 2.70 -28.93
C ASN A 405 -10.53 1.42 -28.09
N PHE A 406 -10.60 1.55 -26.76
CA PHE A 406 -10.59 0.41 -25.84
C PHE A 406 -11.87 -0.43 -25.97
N LEU A 407 -13.04 0.22 -26.08
CA LEU A 407 -14.33 -0.45 -26.21
C LEU A 407 -14.53 -1.15 -27.57
N SER A 408 -13.96 -0.59 -28.66
CA SER A 408 -14.13 -1.09 -30.03
C SER A 408 -12.95 -1.94 -30.56
N SER A 409 -12.00 -2.32 -29.70
CA SER A 409 -10.81 -3.06 -30.14
C SER A 409 -11.21 -4.40 -30.80
N GLY A 410 -10.86 -4.57 -32.07
CA GLY A 410 -11.50 -5.53 -32.98
C GLY A 410 -11.32 -7.01 -32.65
N GLU A 411 -10.37 -7.38 -31.78
CA GLU A 411 -10.16 -8.79 -31.39
C GLU A 411 -10.94 -9.20 -30.14
N GLN A 412 -11.25 -8.24 -29.26
CA GLN A 412 -12.02 -8.44 -28.03
C GLN A 412 -12.90 -7.21 -27.78
N SER A 413 -13.98 -7.11 -28.56
CA SER A 413 -14.99 -6.08 -28.35
C SER A 413 -15.76 -6.36 -27.06
N ILE A 414 -15.76 -5.40 -26.14
CA ILE A 414 -16.59 -5.42 -24.93
C ILE A 414 -18.07 -5.20 -25.31
N LEU A 415 -18.29 -4.52 -26.44
CA LEU A 415 -19.59 -4.29 -27.05
C LEU A 415 -20.13 -5.57 -27.71
N SER A 416 -21.45 -5.67 -27.84
CA SER A 416 -22.07 -6.75 -28.62
C SER A 416 -21.68 -6.67 -30.10
N LYS A 417 -21.93 -7.75 -30.86
CA LYS A 417 -21.70 -7.78 -32.32
C LYS A 417 -22.39 -6.64 -33.08
N ARG A 418 -23.48 -6.10 -32.53
CA ARG A 418 -24.29 -5.02 -33.10
C ARG A 418 -24.02 -3.67 -32.44
N GLY A 419 -23.16 -3.63 -31.43
CA GLY A 419 -22.81 -2.45 -30.68
C GLY A 419 -21.96 -1.50 -31.50
N SER A 420 -22.16 -0.20 -31.30
CA SER A 420 -21.32 0.84 -31.90
C SER A 420 -21.06 1.98 -30.93
N VAL A 421 -19.90 2.62 -31.08
CA VAL A 421 -19.47 3.74 -30.25
C VAL A 421 -19.11 4.92 -31.14
N VAL A 422 -19.65 6.08 -30.80
CA VAL A 422 -19.35 7.36 -31.46
C VAL A 422 -18.83 8.34 -30.42
N VAL A 423 -17.75 9.04 -30.74
CA VAL A 423 -17.11 9.99 -29.83
C VAL A 423 -17.42 11.41 -30.26
N ASP A 424 -17.82 12.26 -29.32
CA ASP A 424 -17.77 13.72 -29.47
C ASP A 424 -16.60 14.27 -28.64
N GLU A 425 -15.50 14.58 -29.32
CA GLU A 425 -14.26 15.04 -28.70
C GLU A 425 -14.38 16.44 -28.12
N ARG A 426 -15.22 17.29 -28.71
CA ARG A 426 -15.38 18.67 -28.24
C ARG A 426 -16.05 18.71 -26.86
N SER A 427 -16.95 17.77 -26.59
CA SER A 427 -17.64 17.67 -25.29
C SER A 427 -17.13 16.55 -24.38
N ASN A 428 -16.10 15.80 -24.82
CA ASN A 428 -15.55 14.62 -24.16
C ASN A 428 -16.65 13.61 -23.74
N LYS A 429 -17.58 13.33 -24.66
CA LYS A 429 -18.68 12.37 -24.48
C LYS A 429 -18.54 11.21 -25.43
N ILE A 430 -18.97 10.03 -24.99
CA ILE A 430 -19.14 8.86 -25.83
C ILE A 430 -20.62 8.50 -25.90
N PHE A 431 -21.10 8.24 -27.11
CA PHE A 431 -22.42 7.72 -27.39
C PHE A 431 -22.27 6.25 -27.72
N VAL A 432 -22.83 5.40 -26.88
CA VAL A 432 -22.75 3.94 -27.03
C VAL A 432 -24.14 3.44 -27.36
N GLN A 433 -24.26 2.75 -28.49
CA GLN A 433 -25.49 2.07 -28.88
C GLN A 433 -25.27 0.57 -28.71
N ASP A 434 -25.94 -0.05 -27.74
CA ASP A 434 -25.82 -1.49 -27.46
C ASP A 434 -27.07 -2.03 -26.74
N VAL A 435 -27.06 -3.32 -26.42
CA VAL A 435 -28.07 -4.03 -25.62
C VAL A 435 -28.03 -3.53 -24.16
N PRO A 436 -29.19 -3.36 -23.48
CA PRO A 436 -29.23 -2.83 -22.11
C PRO A 436 -28.32 -3.54 -21.11
N SER A 437 -28.23 -4.87 -21.17
CA SER A 437 -27.35 -5.67 -20.30
C SER A 437 -25.86 -5.31 -20.45
N LYS A 438 -25.43 -4.94 -21.67
CA LYS A 438 -24.06 -4.48 -21.95
C LYS A 438 -23.80 -3.04 -21.56
N LEU A 439 -24.82 -2.18 -21.65
CA LEU A 439 -24.73 -0.79 -21.19
C LEU A 439 -24.52 -0.69 -19.68
N ASP A 440 -25.15 -1.56 -18.89
CA ASP A 440 -24.94 -1.62 -17.44
C ASP A 440 -23.52 -2.10 -17.08
N GLU A 441 -22.99 -3.10 -17.79
CA GLU A 441 -21.60 -3.54 -17.67
C GLU A 441 -20.64 -2.39 -18.02
N LEU A 442 -20.87 -1.69 -19.14
CA LEU A 442 -20.10 -0.52 -19.53
C LEU A 442 -20.14 0.60 -18.49
N ARG A 443 -21.30 0.86 -17.87
CA ARG A 443 -21.45 1.88 -16.83
C ARG A 443 -20.51 1.59 -15.66
N SER A 444 -20.49 0.33 -15.20
CA SER A 444 -19.61 -0.09 -14.11
C SER A 444 -18.13 0.02 -14.49
N LEU A 445 -17.78 -0.39 -15.71
CA LEU A 445 -16.41 -0.36 -16.21
C LEU A 445 -15.88 1.06 -16.40
N ILE A 446 -16.69 1.96 -16.98
CA ILE A 446 -16.32 3.37 -17.16
C ILE A 446 -16.15 4.04 -15.79
N ALA A 447 -17.00 3.73 -14.81
CA ALA A 447 -16.88 4.28 -13.46
C ALA A 447 -15.60 3.82 -12.74
N GLU A 448 -15.12 2.60 -13.02
CA GLU A 448 -13.87 2.08 -12.46
C GLU A 448 -12.62 2.68 -13.14
N ILE A 449 -12.70 2.97 -14.45
CA ILE A 449 -11.58 3.52 -15.24
C ILE A 449 -11.48 5.05 -15.10
N ASP A 450 -12.59 5.79 -15.04
CA ASP A 450 -12.62 7.26 -14.98
C ASP A 450 -12.29 7.80 -13.58
N LEU A 451 -11.12 7.44 -13.07
CA LEU A 451 -10.56 7.94 -11.81
C LEU A 451 -9.58 9.11 -12.06
N PRO A 452 -9.48 10.08 -11.14
CA PRO A 452 -8.50 11.15 -11.24
C PRO A 452 -7.07 10.60 -11.23
N SER A 453 -6.24 11.07 -12.16
CA SER A 453 -4.82 10.72 -12.17
C SER A 453 -4.10 11.40 -11.01
N ARG A 454 -3.32 10.60 -10.28
CA ARG A 454 -2.49 11.11 -9.18
C ARG A 454 -1.34 11.94 -9.76
N GLN A 455 -0.98 13.00 -9.06
CA GLN A 455 0.13 13.87 -9.44
C GLN A 455 1.36 13.58 -8.58
N VAL A 456 2.54 13.71 -9.17
CA VAL A 456 3.82 13.55 -8.49
C VAL A 456 4.62 14.83 -8.69
N LEU A 457 5.09 15.40 -7.58
CA LEU A 457 6.12 16.44 -7.55
C LEU A 457 7.48 15.76 -7.47
N ILE A 458 8.36 16.02 -8.43
CA ILE A 458 9.71 15.51 -8.45
C ILE A 458 10.67 16.67 -8.19
N GLU A 459 11.50 16.52 -7.17
CA GLU A 459 12.61 17.41 -6.87
C GLU A 459 13.93 16.71 -7.14
N ALA A 460 14.77 17.31 -7.98
CA ALA A 460 16.17 16.91 -8.10
C ALA A 460 17.06 17.87 -7.31
N ARG A 461 18.14 17.36 -6.70
CA ARG A 461 19.20 18.18 -6.11
C ARG A 461 20.53 17.72 -6.69
N ILE A 462 21.15 18.60 -7.46
CA ILE A 462 22.48 18.38 -8.01
C ILE A 462 23.43 19.22 -7.17
N VAL A 463 24.34 18.56 -6.46
CA VAL A 463 25.33 19.20 -5.60
C VAL A 463 26.70 18.97 -6.23
N GLU A 464 27.38 20.07 -6.53
CA GLU A 464 28.75 20.07 -7.02
C GLU A 464 29.61 20.79 -5.97
N ALA A 465 30.62 20.10 -5.46
CA ALA A 465 31.59 20.63 -4.52
C ALA A 465 32.98 20.60 -5.17
N SER A 466 33.73 21.68 -5.02
CA SER A 466 35.12 21.76 -5.45
C SER A 466 36.02 22.19 -4.29
N ASP A 467 37.18 21.57 -4.19
CA ASP A 467 38.22 21.85 -3.21
C ASP A 467 39.56 21.87 -3.96
N THR A 468 40.15 23.05 -4.12
CA THR A 468 41.37 23.28 -4.86
C THR A 468 42.46 23.76 -3.91
N PHE A 469 43.62 23.10 -3.96
CA PHE A 469 44.79 23.46 -3.18
C PHE A 469 45.98 23.61 -4.09
N SER A 470 46.68 24.74 -3.99
CA SER A 470 47.97 24.94 -4.65
C SER A 470 49.03 25.47 -3.68
N ARG A 471 50.26 25.00 -3.85
CA ARG A 471 51.41 25.49 -3.10
C ARG A 471 52.64 25.56 -4.00
N ASP A 472 53.18 26.76 -4.10
CA ASP A 472 54.35 27.07 -4.90
C ASP A 472 55.41 27.77 -4.07
N LEU A 473 56.64 27.28 -4.18
CA LEU A 473 57.80 27.87 -3.54
C LEU A 473 58.93 27.98 -4.56
N GLY A 474 59.55 29.15 -4.63
CA GLY A 474 60.62 29.41 -5.57
C GLY A 474 61.58 30.50 -5.10
N ALA A 475 62.72 30.58 -5.76
CA ALA A 475 63.76 31.55 -5.47
C ALA A 475 64.37 32.13 -6.75
N ARG A 476 64.78 33.39 -6.67
CA ARG A 476 65.67 34.02 -7.64
C ARG A 476 66.97 34.38 -6.94
N LEU A 477 68.08 34.04 -7.56
CA LEU A 477 69.41 34.41 -7.10
C LEU A 477 70.13 35.15 -8.22
N GLY A 478 70.59 36.35 -7.92
CA GLY A 478 71.49 37.11 -8.77
C GLY A 478 72.84 37.25 -8.09
N PHE A 479 73.91 37.13 -8.84
CA PHE A 479 75.23 37.50 -8.35
C PHE A 479 76.03 38.08 -9.50
N GLY A 480 76.91 39.01 -9.17
CA GLY A 480 77.84 39.49 -10.16
C GLY A 480 79.10 40.08 -9.57
N LEU A 481 80.17 39.87 -10.32
CA LEU A 481 81.50 40.38 -10.05
C LEU A 481 81.92 41.20 -11.26
N PHE A 482 81.85 42.52 -11.12
CA PHE A 482 82.16 43.46 -12.19
C PHE A 482 83.49 44.14 -11.91
N ALA A 483 84.42 44.03 -12.86
CA ALA A 483 85.57 44.92 -12.94
C ALA A 483 85.18 46.20 -13.69
N PRO A 484 85.70 47.39 -13.31
CA PRO A 484 85.46 48.62 -14.05
C PRO A 484 85.94 48.49 -15.51
N LYS A 485 85.22 49.13 -16.45
CA LYS A 485 85.51 49.12 -17.90
C LYS A 485 86.97 49.44 -18.27
N THR A 486 87.68 50.16 -17.40
CA THR A 486 89.05 50.65 -17.67
C THR A 486 90.08 49.87 -16.86
N ALA A 487 90.66 48.82 -17.45
CA ALA A 487 91.93 48.28 -16.96
C ALA A 487 93.05 49.23 -17.38
N LYS A 488 93.67 49.96 -16.44
CA LYS A 488 94.78 50.89 -16.76
C LYS A 488 96.05 50.18 -17.28
N ASN A 489 96.21 48.87 -17.07
CA ASN A 489 97.47 48.16 -17.27
C ASN A 489 97.36 46.81 -18.04
N GLY A 490 96.39 46.64 -18.95
CA GLY A 490 96.32 45.43 -19.78
C GLY A 490 96.02 44.11 -19.04
N ALA A 491 95.49 44.19 -17.81
CA ALA A 491 95.08 43.01 -17.03
C ALA A 491 93.85 42.32 -17.67
N PRO A 492 93.73 40.98 -17.56
CA PRO A 492 92.60 40.25 -18.12
C PRO A 492 91.28 40.72 -17.49
N ARG A 493 90.31 41.05 -18.34
CA ARG A 493 88.96 41.41 -17.94
C ARG A 493 88.18 40.13 -17.66
N TYR A 494 87.76 39.94 -16.43
CA TYR A 494 86.84 38.88 -16.07
C TYR A 494 85.59 39.49 -15.46
N SER A 495 84.45 39.05 -15.96
CA SER A 495 83.13 39.34 -15.41
C SER A 495 82.43 38.01 -15.20
N VAL A 496 81.79 37.87 -14.06
CA VAL A 496 80.96 36.70 -13.75
C VAL A 496 79.58 37.23 -13.41
N GLY A 497 78.55 36.70 -14.08
CA GLY A 497 77.16 37.10 -13.86
C GLY A 497 76.18 36.09 -14.43
N GLY A 498 74.89 36.32 -14.17
CA GLY A 498 73.80 35.44 -14.61
C GLY A 498 73.44 35.51 -16.09
N ALA A 499 73.87 36.56 -16.80
CA ALA A 499 73.58 36.78 -18.21
C ALA A 499 74.86 37.02 -19.04
N LEU A 500 74.88 36.48 -20.26
CA LEU A 500 76.01 36.61 -21.18
C LEU A 500 76.19 38.05 -21.69
N GLU A 501 75.09 38.76 -21.96
CA GLU A 501 75.13 40.16 -22.39
C GLU A 501 75.77 41.07 -21.34
N GLN A 502 75.40 40.86 -20.07
CA GLN A 502 76.01 41.58 -18.95
C GLN A 502 77.50 41.25 -18.82
N SER A 503 77.86 39.96 -18.90
CA SER A 503 79.26 39.52 -18.83
C SER A 503 80.09 40.06 -20.00
N ALA A 504 79.53 40.12 -21.21
CA ALA A 504 80.15 40.65 -22.42
C ALA A 504 80.34 42.18 -22.35
N PHE A 505 79.37 42.90 -21.78
CA PHE A 505 79.47 44.34 -21.55
C PHE A 505 80.60 44.71 -20.58
N PHE A 506 80.66 44.06 -19.42
CA PHE A 506 81.75 44.29 -18.45
C PHE A 506 83.09 43.72 -18.94
N GLY A 507 83.06 42.71 -19.83
CA GLY A 507 84.23 42.25 -20.59
C GLY A 507 84.68 43.23 -21.69
N GLY A 508 83.83 44.21 -22.05
CA GLY A 508 84.07 45.19 -23.10
C GLY A 508 83.99 44.64 -24.52
N LEU A 509 83.24 43.56 -24.73
CA LEU A 509 82.82 43.06 -26.05
C LEU A 509 81.59 43.83 -26.57
N LEU A 510 80.82 44.46 -25.69
CA LEU A 510 79.67 45.30 -26.01
C LEU A 510 79.91 46.74 -25.51
N GLU A 511 79.47 47.72 -26.31
CA GLU A 511 79.67 49.15 -26.03
C GLU A 511 78.46 49.77 -25.30
N ASP A 512 77.25 49.33 -25.65
CA ASP A 512 75.98 49.73 -25.03
C ASP A 512 75.78 49.09 -23.66
N GLN A 513 75.44 49.91 -22.65
CA GLN A 513 75.08 49.45 -21.30
C GLN A 513 73.80 48.60 -21.37
N PRO A 514 73.85 47.29 -21.06
CA PRO A 514 72.63 46.53 -20.89
C PRO A 514 71.88 47.08 -19.67
N ILE A 515 70.56 47.17 -19.79
CA ILE A 515 69.70 47.57 -18.69
C ILE A 515 69.88 46.52 -17.57
N TYR A 516 70.04 46.93 -16.31
CA TYR A 516 70.23 46.05 -15.13
C TYR A 516 69.04 45.11 -14.81
N GLN A 517 68.24 44.75 -15.81
CA GLN A 517 66.99 44.00 -15.63
C GLN A 517 67.20 42.51 -15.41
N ASP A 518 68.36 41.94 -15.78
CA ASP A 518 68.57 40.49 -15.66
C ASP A 518 69.94 40.12 -15.05
N THR A 519 70.09 40.42 -13.76
CA THR A 519 71.24 39.96 -12.93
C THR A 519 71.07 38.54 -12.40
N ARG A 520 69.97 37.86 -12.75
CA ARG A 520 69.48 36.64 -12.09
C ARG A 520 70.14 35.39 -12.71
N ALA A 521 71.09 34.81 -12.00
CA ALA A 521 71.71 33.53 -12.39
C ALA A 521 70.78 32.32 -12.14
N VAL A 522 69.90 32.41 -11.15
CA VAL A 522 68.80 31.46 -10.91
C VAL A 522 67.50 32.25 -10.97
N ASN A 523 66.57 31.80 -11.82
CA ASN A 523 65.27 32.43 -11.99
C ASN A 523 64.15 31.39 -11.87
N LEU A 524 63.98 30.86 -10.66
CA LEU A 524 63.05 29.78 -10.33
C LEU A 524 61.99 30.28 -9.35
N ALA A 525 61.37 31.42 -9.64
CA ALA A 525 60.32 31.99 -8.80
C ALA A 525 59.04 31.14 -8.81
N ALA A 526 58.25 31.25 -7.74
CA ALA A 526 56.90 30.71 -7.68
C ALA A 526 56.07 31.30 -8.82
N VAL A 527 55.32 30.43 -9.51
CA VAL A 527 54.47 30.82 -10.63
C VAL A 527 53.09 31.16 -10.08
N PRO A 528 52.47 32.27 -10.50
CA PRO A 528 51.10 32.57 -10.12
C PRO A 528 50.17 31.44 -10.57
N ASP A 529 49.31 30.98 -9.68
CA ASP A 529 48.23 30.04 -9.99
C ASP A 529 46.88 30.75 -9.78
N ASN A 530 45.96 30.60 -10.73
CA ASN A 530 44.63 31.21 -10.69
C ASN A 530 44.60 32.73 -10.35
N GLY A 531 45.54 33.50 -10.90
CA GLY A 531 45.59 34.96 -10.71
C GLY A 531 46.06 35.42 -9.32
N SER A 532 46.43 34.51 -8.42
CA SER A 532 46.99 34.85 -7.11
C SER A 532 48.48 35.13 -7.22
N GLN A 533 48.92 36.29 -6.72
CA GLN A 533 50.33 36.67 -6.74
C GLN A 533 51.07 36.05 -5.53
N PRO A 534 52.23 35.40 -5.75
CA PRO A 534 53.07 34.93 -4.64
C PRO A 534 53.55 36.08 -3.76
N GLY A 535 53.67 35.83 -2.46
CA GLY A 535 54.36 36.73 -1.53
C GLY A 535 55.86 36.73 -1.84
N LEU A 536 56.47 37.92 -1.82
CA LEU A 536 57.86 38.15 -2.20
C LEU A 536 58.66 38.73 -1.03
N LEU A 537 59.86 38.21 -0.81
CA LEU A 537 60.86 38.78 0.09
C LEU A 537 62.19 38.87 -0.66
N SER A 538 62.74 40.07 -0.80
CA SER A 538 64.03 40.29 -1.46
C SER A 538 65.07 40.88 -0.52
N LEU A 539 66.32 40.43 -0.70
CA LEU A 539 67.51 40.90 -0.01
C LEU A 539 68.59 41.14 -1.05
N VAL A 540 69.30 42.26 -0.89
CA VAL A 540 70.31 42.70 -1.83
C VAL A 540 71.53 43.18 -1.04
N LEU A 541 72.70 42.62 -1.31
CA LEU A 541 73.97 42.94 -0.65
C LEU A 541 74.97 43.48 -1.68
N TRP A 542 75.64 44.59 -1.37
CA TRP A 542 76.67 45.19 -2.23
C TRP A 542 77.94 45.51 -1.45
N ASN A 543 79.08 45.55 -2.14
CA ASN A 543 80.29 46.17 -1.59
C ASN A 543 80.28 47.69 -1.78
N SER A 544 81.11 48.42 -1.02
CA SER A 544 81.18 49.89 -1.03
C SER A 544 81.51 50.51 -2.39
N LYS A 545 82.13 49.74 -3.30
CA LYS A 545 82.46 50.15 -4.67
C LYS A 545 81.40 49.76 -5.71
N ALA A 546 80.28 49.16 -5.31
CA ALA A 546 79.22 48.64 -6.17
C ALA A 546 79.71 47.72 -7.32
N THR A 547 80.80 47.00 -7.08
CA THR A 547 81.44 46.07 -8.04
C THR A 547 81.10 44.61 -7.77
N ARG A 548 80.49 44.33 -6.61
CA ARG A 548 80.06 43.00 -6.19
C ARG A 548 78.67 43.10 -5.61
N PHE A 549 77.79 42.21 -6.05
CA PHE A 549 76.46 42.11 -5.48
C PHE A 549 75.99 40.68 -5.38
N LEU A 550 75.06 40.49 -4.45
CA LEU A 550 74.30 39.27 -4.25
C LEU A 550 72.84 39.67 -4.02
N ASP A 551 71.98 39.21 -4.92
CA ASP A 551 70.55 39.41 -4.88
C ASP A 551 69.89 38.06 -4.56
N LEU A 552 68.99 38.05 -3.59
CA LEU A 552 68.15 36.90 -3.26
C LEU A 552 66.71 37.37 -3.20
N GLU A 553 65.83 36.70 -3.93
CA GLU A 553 64.38 36.86 -3.82
C GLU A 553 63.77 35.50 -3.53
N ILE A 554 62.97 35.41 -2.47
CA ILE A 554 62.16 34.24 -2.15
C ILE A 554 60.71 34.57 -2.49
N SER A 555 60.06 33.63 -3.14
CA SER A 555 58.66 33.73 -3.58
C SER A 555 57.89 32.53 -3.10
N ALA A 556 56.76 32.75 -2.43
CA ALA A 556 55.94 31.68 -1.85
C ALA A 556 54.45 31.98 -2.02
N LEU A 557 53.68 30.97 -2.40
CA LEU A 557 52.23 31.00 -2.53
C LEU A 557 51.66 29.71 -1.95
N GLU A 558 50.65 29.82 -1.10
CA GLU A 558 49.77 28.71 -0.74
C GLU A 558 48.34 29.22 -0.84
N ALA A 559 47.53 28.57 -1.67
CA ALA A 559 46.14 28.95 -1.91
C ALA A 559 45.23 27.74 -1.68
N ASP A 560 44.12 27.98 -0.97
CA ASP A 560 43.03 27.03 -0.72
C ASP A 560 41.75 27.69 -1.23
N GLY A 561 41.05 27.01 -2.15
CA GLY A 561 39.82 27.46 -2.78
C GLY A 561 38.72 26.42 -2.63
N ARG A 562 37.58 26.81 -2.06
CA ARG A 562 36.43 25.91 -1.90
C ARG A 562 35.19 26.48 -2.55
N GLY A 563 34.52 25.66 -3.35
CA GLY A 563 33.28 25.98 -4.05
C GLY A 563 32.18 24.98 -3.74
N LYS A 564 30.93 25.46 -3.63
CA LYS A 564 29.75 24.60 -3.54
C LYS A 564 28.61 25.19 -4.36
N ILE A 565 28.15 24.43 -5.34
CA ILE A 565 27.04 24.78 -6.22
C ILE A 565 25.90 23.78 -5.95
N VAL A 566 24.70 24.30 -5.72
CA VAL A 566 23.50 23.47 -5.52
C VAL A 566 22.44 23.90 -6.52
N SER A 567 21.98 22.97 -7.36
CA SER A 567 20.88 23.19 -8.31
C SER A 567 19.67 22.35 -7.93
N ARG A 568 18.49 22.96 -7.89
CA ARG A 568 17.25 22.30 -7.44
C ARG A 568 16.09 22.45 -8.44
N PRO A 569 16.11 21.78 -9.61
CA PRO A 569 14.96 21.80 -10.49
C PRO A 569 13.82 20.99 -9.89
N LYS A 570 12.59 21.49 -10.03
CA LYS A 570 11.36 20.86 -9.56
C LYS A 570 10.33 20.84 -10.68
N VAL A 571 9.64 19.73 -10.84
CA VAL A 571 8.58 19.57 -11.83
C VAL A 571 7.45 18.74 -11.25
N MET A 572 6.21 19.09 -11.58
CA MET A 572 5.02 18.33 -11.21
C MET A 572 4.39 17.77 -12.47
N THR A 573 4.03 16.49 -12.45
CA THR A 573 3.41 15.81 -13.58
C THR A 573 2.42 14.75 -13.09
N ALA A 574 1.50 14.34 -13.96
CA ALA A 574 0.59 13.24 -13.66
C ALA A 574 1.31 11.89 -13.82
N ASP A 575 0.72 10.84 -13.23
CA ASP A 575 1.20 9.48 -13.38
C ASP A 575 1.36 9.08 -14.86
N GLN A 576 2.48 8.44 -15.20
CA GLN A 576 2.85 7.97 -16.54
C GLN A 576 3.04 9.06 -17.62
N ILE A 577 2.99 10.35 -17.27
CA ILE A 577 3.23 11.46 -18.21
C ILE A 577 4.65 12.01 -18.03
N GLU A 578 5.42 12.03 -19.12
CA GLU A 578 6.76 12.63 -19.14
C GLU A 578 6.67 14.16 -18.99
N ALA A 579 7.51 14.71 -18.12
CA ALA A 579 7.68 16.14 -17.95
C ALA A 579 9.14 16.56 -18.03
N VAL A 580 9.36 17.76 -18.55
CA VAL A 580 10.69 18.32 -18.82
C VAL A 580 10.77 19.74 -18.28
N ILE A 581 11.84 20.04 -17.55
CA ILE A 581 12.21 21.40 -17.14
C ILE A 581 13.65 21.68 -17.56
N GLU A 582 13.88 22.76 -18.31
CA GLU A 582 15.20 23.15 -18.83
C GLU A 582 15.48 24.63 -18.55
N GLN A 583 16.71 24.96 -18.15
CA GLN A 583 17.21 26.34 -18.01
C GLN A 583 18.65 26.42 -18.51
N GLY A 584 18.93 27.33 -19.45
CA GLY A 584 20.28 27.51 -19.98
C GLY A 584 20.35 28.52 -21.11
N VAL A 585 21.43 28.42 -21.88
CA VAL A 585 21.70 29.28 -23.04
C VAL A 585 21.95 28.43 -24.28
N GLU A 586 21.67 28.99 -25.45
CA GLU A 586 22.00 28.38 -26.74
C GLU A 586 23.24 29.05 -27.32
N ILE A 587 24.27 28.24 -27.60
CA ILE A 587 25.56 28.68 -28.12
C ILE A 587 25.58 28.44 -29.63
N PRO A 588 25.83 29.46 -30.46
CA PRO A 588 25.94 29.31 -31.91
C PRO A 588 27.29 28.71 -32.31
N TYR A 589 27.28 27.69 -33.16
CA TYR A 589 28.43 27.09 -33.80
C TYR A 589 28.36 27.28 -35.31
N GLN A 590 29.49 27.56 -35.93
CA GLN A 590 29.61 27.61 -37.39
C GLN A 590 29.82 26.19 -37.92
N GLN A 591 28.91 25.72 -38.78
CA GLN A 591 28.98 24.43 -39.44
C GLN A 591 29.13 24.63 -40.95
N ALA A 592 30.07 23.89 -41.55
CA ALA A 592 30.20 23.85 -43.01
C ALA A 592 29.01 23.08 -43.60
N THR A 593 28.24 23.72 -44.48
CA THR A 593 27.19 23.05 -45.25
C THR A 593 27.80 22.26 -46.42
N SER A 594 27.03 21.31 -46.96
CA SER A 594 27.41 20.52 -48.14
C SER A 594 27.71 21.36 -49.39
N SER A 595 27.25 22.62 -49.42
CA SER A 595 27.48 23.58 -50.51
C SER A 595 28.71 24.48 -50.28
N GLY A 596 29.47 24.29 -49.20
CA GLY A 596 30.63 25.12 -48.85
C GLY A 596 30.29 26.46 -48.19
N ALA A 597 29.01 26.76 -47.97
CA ALA A 597 28.56 27.93 -47.21
C ALA A 597 28.57 27.64 -45.69
N THR A 598 28.79 28.67 -44.87
CA THR A 598 28.73 28.56 -43.41
C THR A 598 27.27 28.66 -42.94
N SER A 599 26.78 27.67 -42.18
CA SER A 599 25.50 27.72 -41.46
C SER A 599 25.74 27.82 -39.96
N VAL A 600 24.84 28.48 -39.24
CA VAL A 600 24.91 28.59 -37.77
C VAL A 600 23.98 27.55 -37.15
N SER A 601 24.53 26.64 -36.34
CA SER A 601 23.80 25.64 -35.57
C SER A 601 23.88 25.96 -34.09
N PHE A 602 22.75 25.96 -33.39
CA PHE A 602 22.70 26.22 -31.95
C PHE A 602 22.85 24.91 -31.17
N ARG A 603 23.74 24.90 -30.16
CA ARG A 603 23.84 23.83 -29.17
C ARG A 603 23.44 24.38 -27.81
N LYS A 604 22.61 23.64 -27.08
CA LYS A 604 22.15 24.00 -25.74
C LYS A 604 23.25 23.70 -24.72
N ALA A 605 23.51 24.66 -23.83
CA ALA A 605 24.23 24.45 -22.57
C ALA A 605 23.24 24.76 -21.44
N ASN A 606 22.55 23.73 -20.94
CA ASN A 606 21.46 23.88 -19.99
C ASN A 606 21.51 22.86 -18.84
N LEU A 607 20.86 23.24 -17.75
CA LEU A 607 20.38 22.33 -16.72
C LEU A 607 19.03 21.79 -17.17
N ALA A 608 18.90 20.48 -17.35
CA ALA A 608 17.66 19.82 -17.72
C ALA A 608 17.32 18.67 -16.77
N LEU A 609 16.04 18.54 -16.42
CA LEU A 609 15.48 17.37 -15.77
C LEU A 609 14.32 16.88 -16.64
N ARG A 610 14.45 15.68 -17.22
CA ARG A 610 13.33 14.92 -17.80
C ARG A 610 12.99 13.78 -16.87
N VAL A 611 11.71 13.60 -16.63
CA VAL A 611 11.23 12.57 -15.74
C VAL A 611 9.89 12.03 -16.20
N LYS A 612 9.74 10.71 -16.12
CA LYS A 612 8.45 10.02 -16.25
C LYS A 612 8.20 9.22 -14.98
N PRO A 613 7.22 9.61 -14.15
CA PRO A 613 6.87 8.85 -12.96
C PRO A 613 5.87 7.73 -13.26
N GLN A 614 5.92 6.67 -12.45
CA GLN A 614 4.91 5.64 -12.37
C GLN A 614 4.66 5.28 -10.90
N ILE A 615 3.42 5.41 -10.44
CA ILE A 615 3.04 5.10 -9.06
C ILE A 615 2.67 3.61 -8.97
N THR A 616 3.30 2.91 -8.04
CA THR A 616 2.99 1.51 -7.72
C THR A 616 1.80 1.42 -6.75
N PRO A 617 1.07 0.28 -6.71
CA PRO A 617 -0.01 0.06 -5.75
C PRO A 617 0.41 0.23 -4.29
N ASP A 618 1.66 -0.11 -3.96
CA ASP A 618 2.26 0.05 -2.63
C ASP A 618 2.58 1.52 -2.26
N GLY A 619 2.30 2.49 -3.15
CA GLY A 619 2.58 3.91 -2.91
C GLY A 619 4.03 4.34 -3.15
N ARG A 620 4.88 3.48 -3.73
CA ARG A 620 6.23 3.85 -4.21
C ARG A 620 6.17 4.42 -5.61
N VAL A 621 7.13 5.26 -5.97
CA VAL A 621 7.23 5.92 -7.28
C VAL A 621 8.43 5.40 -8.04
N MET A 622 8.18 4.73 -9.15
CA MET A 622 9.19 4.41 -10.16
C MET A 622 9.44 5.66 -11.01
N LEU A 623 10.69 6.00 -11.25
CA LEU A 623 11.08 7.19 -12.00
C LEU A 623 12.07 6.81 -13.09
N SER A 624 11.68 7.02 -14.36
CA SER A 624 12.64 7.09 -15.46
C SER A 624 13.16 8.52 -15.55
N LEU A 625 14.46 8.72 -15.35
CA LEU A 625 15.07 10.04 -15.17
C LEU A 625 16.20 10.27 -16.16
N GLU A 626 16.26 11.49 -16.66
CA GLU A 626 17.38 12.03 -17.43
C GLU A 626 17.73 13.41 -16.85
N VAL A 627 18.94 13.53 -16.30
CA VAL A 627 19.44 14.75 -15.67
C VAL A 627 20.68 15.23 -16.42
N ASN A 628 20.61 16.45 -16.96
CA ASN A 628 21.71 17.07 -17.70
C ASN A 628 22.13 18.35 -16.99
N LYS A 629 23.43 18.58 -16.88
CA LYS A 629 24.02 19.80 -16.31
C LYS A 629 25.16 20.22 -17.22
N ASP A 630 24.81 20.97 -18.24
CA ASP A 630 25.75 21.44 -19.24
C ASP A 630 26.11 22.91 -18.98
N SER A 631 27.38 23.27 -19.15
CA SER A 631 27.89 24.63 -19.01
C SER A 631 28.83 25.00 -20.16
N ARG A 632 28.95 26.31 -20.42
CA ARG A 632 29.93 26.83 -21.39
C ARG A 632 31.34 26.62 -20.83
N GLY A 633 32.15 25.84 -21.53
CA GLY A 633 33.56 25.60 -21.23
C GLY A 633 34.50 26.63 -21.90
N GLU A 634 35.75 26.21 -22.11
CA GLU A 634 36.82 27.05 -22.68
C GLU A 634 36.54 27.51 -24.11
N ASP A 635 36.98 28.71 -24.46
CA ASP A 635 36.86 29.24 -25.81
C ASP A 635 37.85 28.56 -26.78
N THR A 636 37.33 27.89 -27.82
CA THR A 636 38.15 27.29 -28.89
C THR A 636 38.03 28.09 -30.19
N VAL A 637 38.94 27.84 -31.14
CA VAL A 637 38.94 28.47 -32.47
C VAL A 637 37.62 28.23 -33.23
N SER A 638 36.92 27.14 -32.93
CA SER A 638 35.64 26.75 -33.56
C SER A 638 34.39 27.13 -32.75
N GLY A 639 34.55 27.90 -31.66
CA GLY A 639 33.50 28.23 -30.70
C GLY A 639 33.83 27.71 -29.29
N PRO A 640 33.08 28.09 -28.24
CA PRO A 640 33.35 27.61 -26.90
C PRO A 640 33.08 26.10 -26.79
N ALA A 641 33.81 25.38 -25.93
CA ALA A 641 33.50 24.01 -25.55
C ALA A 641 32.22 23.97 -24.68
N ILE A 642 31.63 22.78 -24.53
CA ILE A 642 30.51 22.54 -23.60
C ILE A 642 30.93 21.45 -22.64
N ASP A 643 31.02 21.79 -21.36
CA ASP A 643 31.22 20.83 -20.30
C ASP A 643 29.89 20.15 -20.03
N THR A 644 29.83 18.83 -20.13
CA THR A 644 28.59 18.06 -20.03
C THR A 644 28.61 17.10 -18.84
N LYS A 645 27.49 17.03 -18.12
CA LYS A 645 27.28 16.09 -17.00
C LYS A 645 25.90 15.48 -17.19
N HIS A 646 25.85 14.18 -17.47
CA HIS A 646 24.63 13.49 -17.88
C HIS A 646 24.40 12.23 -17.06
N VAL A 647 23.17 12.03 -16.57
CA VAL A 647 22.75 10.82 -15.85
C VAL A 647 21.41 10.36 -16.40
N LYS A 648 21.33 9.12 -16.88
CA LYS A 648 20.10 8.47 -17.32
C LYS A 648 19.93 7.15 -16.59
N THR A 649 18.80 6.98 -15.90
CA THR A 649 18.56 5.79 -15.07
C THR A 649 17.07 5.60 -14.77
N GLU A 650 16.74 4.46 -14.19
CA GLU A 650 15.43 4.14 -13.66
C GLU A 650 15.57 3.72 -12.20
N VAL A 651 14.80 4.35 -11.30
CA VAL A 651 14.88 4.09 -9.86
C VAL A 651 13.51 4.02 -9.23
N LEU A 652 13.35 3.10 -8.27
CA LEU A 652 12.16 2.99 -7.42
C LEU A 652 12.43 3.70 -6.09
N VAL A 653 11.58 4.65 -5.74
CA VAL A 653 11.76 5.47 -4.53
C VAL A 653 10.46 5.51 -3.73
N GLU A 654 10.56 5.56 -2.41
CA GLU A 654 9.42 5.73 -1.52
C GLU A 654 8.82 7.15 -1.65
N ASN A 655 7.52 7.29 -1.36
CA ASN A 655 6.86 8.59 -1.37
C ASN A 655 7.49 9.54 -0.34
N GLY A 656 8.07 10.65 -0.80
CA GLY A 656 8.78 11.62 0.04
C GLY A 656 10.21 11.21 0.41
N GLY A 657 10.64 10.00 0.04
CA GLY A 657 12.00 9.52 0.27
C GLY A 657 13.01 10.17 -0.67
N THR A 658 14.26 10.33 -0.22
CA THR A 658 15.37 10.83 -1.05
C THR A 658 16.33 9.69 -1.37
N VAL A 659 16.63 9.50 -2.66
CA VAL A 659 17.63 8.54 -3.13
C VAL A 659 18.80 9.27 -3.80
N VAL A 660 20.02 8.76 -3.60
CA VAL A 660 21.19 9.14 -4.39
C VAL A 660 21.19 8.30 -5.64
N ILE A 661 21.10 8.94 -6.80
CA ILE A 661 21.04 8.25 -8.08
C ILE A 661 22.45 7.99 -8.63
N GLY A 662 23.38 8.89 -8.33
CA GLY A 662 24.76 8.75 -8.76
C GLY A 662 25.61 9.93 -8.32
N GLY A 663 26.90 9.78 -8.52
CA GLY A 663 27.87 10.82 -8.31
C GLY A 663 29.19 10.53 -9.00
N ILE A 664 30.02 11.57 -9.15
CA ILE A 664 31.34 11.49 -9.75
C ILE A 664 32.31 12.18 -8.80
N TYR A 665 33.36 11.49 -8.40
CA TYR A 665 34.48 12.05 -7.65
C TYR A 665 35.72 12.07 -8.54
N VAL A 666 36.29 13.25 -8.73
CA VAL A 666 37.52 13.46 -9.51
C VAL A 666 38.55 14.11 -8.60
N GLN A 667 39.77 13.58 -8.62
CA GLN A 667 40.90 14.17 -7.94
C GLN A 667 42.10 14.22 -8.88
N ASP A 668 42.66 15.41 -9.08
CA ASP A 668 43.88 15.65 -9.86
C ASP A 668 44.99 16.16 -8.93
N THR A 669 46.05 15.36 -8.78
CA THR A 669 47.23 15.71 -7.99
C THR A 669 48.45 15.86 -8.88
N ALA A 670 49.05 17.04 -8.87
CA ALA A 670 50.27 17.33 -9.61
C ALA A 670 51.40 17.76 -8.66
N PHE A 671 52.59 17.21 -8.87
CA PHE A 671 53.81 17.59 -8.16
C PHE A 671 54.89 17.91 -9.20
N GLY A 672 55.42 19.13 -9.16
CA GLY A 672 56.49 19.59 -10.02
C GLY A 672 57.71 20.03 -9.22
N THR A 673 58.90 19.75 -9.75
CA THR A 673 60.15 20.27 -9.19
C THR A 673 61.10 20.64 -10.32
N SER A 674 61.33 21.93 -10.50
CA SER A 674 62.34 22.47 -11.41
C SER A 674 63.55 22.86 -10.60
N LYS A 675 64.75 22.40 -10.96
CA LYS A 675 65.96 22.66 -10.16
C LYS A 675 67.20 22.84 -11.02
N VAL A 676 68.17 23.58 -10.48
CA VAL A 676 69.54 23.59 -11.03
C VAL A 676 70.20 22.25 -10.70
N PRO A 677 70.73 21.51 -11.69
CA PRO A 677 71.43 20.25 -11.44
C PRO A 677 72.55 20.42 -10.41
N LEU A 678 72.77 19.40 -9.56
CA LEU A 678 73.70 19.40 -8.42
C LEU A 678 73.30 20.35 -7.28
N LEU A 679 73.13 21.65 -7.55
CA LEU A 679 72.90 22.68 -6.53
C LEU A 679 71.52 22.57 -5.85
N GLY A 680 70.49 22.14 -6.59
CA GLY A 680 69.14 21.95 -6.05
C GLY A 680 69.00 20.80 -5.04
N ASP A 681 69.97 19.88 -5.00
CA ASP A 681 69.94 18.68 -4.15
C ASP A 681 70.73 18.83 -2.85
N ILE A 682 71.37 19.98 -2.62
CA ILE A 682 72.10 20.27 -1.38
C ILE A 682 71.09 20.36 -0.22
N PRO A 683 71.33 19.70 0.93
CA PRO A 683 70.48 19.84 2.11
C PRO A 683 70.36 21.30 2.55
N VAL A 684 69.15 21.72 2.92
CA VAL A 684 68.80 23.10 3.32
C VAL A 684 68.96 24.12 2.18
N LEU A 685 70.18 24.34 1.69
CA LEU A 685 70.53 25.36 0.68
C LEU A 685 69.95 25.08 -0.71
N GLY A 686 69.66 23.83 -1.04
CA GLY A 686 69.09 23.46 -2.33
C GLY A 686 67.72 24.09 -2.61
N HIS A 687 67.00 24.57 -1.59
CA HIS A 687 65.75 25.33 -1.74
C HIS A 687 65.92 26.66 -2.47
N LEU A 688 67.13 27.23 -2.49
CA LEU A 688 67.42 28.44 -3.25
C LEU A 688 67.68 28.16 -4.74
N PHE A 689 67.84 26.88 -5.10
CA PHE A 689 68.18 26.42 -6.45
C PHE A 689 67.09 25.52 -7.04
N LYS A 690 65.89 25.51 -6.46
CA LYS A 690 64.75 24.76 -6.96
C LYS A 690 63.43 25.53 -6.77
N GLN A 691 62.49 25.23 -7.64
CA GLN A 691 61.09 25.60 -7.54
C GLN A 691 60.29 24.33 -7.33
N ASN A 692 59.46 24.32 -6.29
CA ASN A 692 58.54 23.22 -6.00
C ASN A 692 57.11 23.69 -6.24
N THR A 693 56.34 22.90 -6.98
CA THR A 693 54.92 23.14 -7.22
C THR A 693 54.12 21.92 -6.76
N LYS A 694 53.02 22.15 -6.04
CA LYS A 694 52.09 21.12 -5.62
C LYS A 694 50.67 21.61 -5.89
N ARG A 695 49.87 20.80 -6.60
CA ARG A 695 48.44 21.02 -6.83
C ARG A 695 47.63 19.79 -6.45
N ASP A 696 46.49 20.01 -5.83
CA ASP A 696 45.50 18.98 -5.49
C ASP A 696 44.11 19.59 -5.72
N ASN A 697 43.45 19.17 -6.80
CA ASN A 697 42.12 19.63 -7.18
C ASN A 697 41.14 18.48 -7.02
N LYS A 698 40.12 18.66 -6.18
CA LYS A 698 39.05 17.69 -5.94
C LYS A 698 37.73 18.27 -6.38
N THR A 699 36.96 17.48 -7.10
CA THR A 699 35.60 17.82 -7.53
C THR A 699 34.68 16.64 -7.26
N GLU A 700 33.56 16.89 -6.57
CA GLU A 700 32.55 15.90 -6.26
C GLU A 700 31.18 16.38 -6.79
N LEU A 701 30.53 15.55 -7.59
CA LEU A 701 29.17 15.74 -8.07
C LEU A 701 28.29 14.66 -7.47
N ILE A 702 27.15 15.03 -6.87
CA ILE A 702 26.15 14.09 -6.38
C ILE A 702 24.76 14.54 -6.84
N VAL A 703 23.95 13.59 -7.31
CA VAL A 703 22.57 13.81 -7.74
C VAL A 703 21.61 13.07 -6.82
N PHE A 704 20.75 13.83 -6.14
CA PHE A 704 19.67 13.32 -5.31
C PHE A 704 18.33 13.53 -6.01
N ILE A 705 17.41 12.58 -5.87
CA ILE A 705 16.01 12.72 -6.33
C ILE A 705 15.06 12.46 -5.17
N THR A 706 13.97 13.21 -5.13
CA THR A 706 12.89 13.07 -4.14
C THR A 706 11.55 13.22 -4.84
N PRO A 707 10.79 12.13 -5.06
CA PRO A 707 9.41 12.21 -5.49
C PRO A 707 8.49 12.44 -4.29
N LYS A 708 7.40 13.17 -4.51
CA LYS A 708 6.31 13.34 -3.55
C LYS A 708 4.98 13.25 -4.28
N ILE A 709 4.15 12.29 -3.92
CA ILE A 709 2.78 12.20 -4.43
C ILE A 709 1.97 13.34 -3.80
N VAL A 710 1.31 14.13 -4.64
CA VAL A 710 0.46 15.23 -4.19
C VAL A 710 -0.94 14.68 -3.94
N GLU A 711 -1.41 14.83 -2.71
CA GLU A 711 -2.80 14.54 -2.36
C GLU A 711 -3.69 15.75 -2.69
N ASP A 712 -4.88 15.47 -3.20
CA ASP A 712 -5.80 16.43 -3.84
C ASP A 712 -6.22 17.62 -2.95
N HIS A 713 -5.98 17.53 -1.63
CA HIS A 713 -6.39 18.55 -0.65
C HIS A 713 -5.46 19.78 -0.58
N LEU A 714 -4.37 19.85 -1.36
CA LEU A 714 -3.38 20.94 -1.29
C LEU A 714 -3.45 21.95 -2.45
N VAL A 715 -4.34 21.75 -3.43
CA VAL A 715 -4.45 22.65 -4.60
C VAL A 715 -5.54 23.73 -4.42
N SER A 716 -6.37 23.64 -3.38
CA SER A 716 -7.35 24.67 -3.03
C SER A 716 -6.88 25.52 -1.84
N ARG A 717 -5.91 26.41 -2.04
CA ARG A 717 -5.75 27.57 -1.16
C ARG A 717 -5.19 28.79 -1.87
#